data_AF-A0A2G5U432-F1
#
_entry.id   AF-A0A2G5U432-F1
#
_cell.length_a   1.000
_cell.length_b   1.000
_cell.length_c   1.000
_cell.angle_alpha   90.00
_cell.angle_beta   90.00
_cell.angle_gamma   90.00
#
_symmetry.space_group_name_H-M   'P 1'
#
loop_
_entity.id
_entity.type
_entity.pdbx_description
1 polymer ?
#
loop_
_entity_poly.entity_id
_entity_poly.type
_entity_poly.pdbx_seq_one_letter_code
_entity_poly.pdbx_strand_id
1 'polypeptide(L)'
;MFGLKSIICVGCAASGVSNMFYDTETKRPLFIQCGHPMCSSCVTKYKDCPVCKEKVVNIENYAARNIYEEFKKNPLIVFKKWFKAELDDKEWCSNCHEESPKLRLCITCELELRNLGIEYVENDGTDWKDFGQRSEILRKHEIAMNRWRGSASQKWLAPRPELQDEKKWRARFRCEYYILANRLICSDCILDHLDHHEDHVVKSLQELEYTPEKLKQGSSFVATNFIWSELKSREGNCLIQTMKLHRTCEKLARLAMFYYPYSNESIKLGDTHNRYLSRVNKYFESSPLKNVDKISIEQGDTWIDILEKQISNLNEQRNCGCREVWNEMHSLYFGNQNEKTFVEVINQQENVVVSECPLSAEHFQETRNKALEASKIKLFQIYTVFCWNCDRNGICCIFDNLERKPCICSGCKMATCMDCLRTNANYKCFHCGNRFFNQKFGEERRYNVDEAVMDLVEFYTTNCVELFEKWWACEASELSFCLSCSSYSDGLEVCAFCELSHRMNVLRSNKKIYCSAQFHQNMPLFFNFSNLKTFPIRWQCSDCNKRLEANWDHKYCGDQRSAEWIGNWNRGCNHLLTRVYDTKTCSSYDQNADKCEYNAIDLKDIRYYRNAMKVATMGLIFRILKSGIESVKCNSRRTKLLKIYGTLKCQTRYYLKKMMDDRVISEMDQLSDNINKLIEELKLGWASLKNHETECTCTRSRAHPEDSDDWFESFCCLFPTK
;
A
#
# COMPACT_ATOMS: atom_id res chain seq x y z
N MET A 1 -12.18 -33.75 -14.18
CA MET A 1 -10.83 -33.23 -13.85
C MET A 1 -10.94 -31.69 -13.82
N PHE A 2 -9.88 -30.95 -14.11
CA PHE A 2 -9.96 -29.55 -14.42
C PHE A 2 -10.26 -29.34 -15.90
N GLY A 3 -11.34 -28.61 -16.21
CA GLY A 3 -11.66 -27.99 -17.51
C GLY A 3 -10.61 -27.00 -18.03
N LEU A 4 -9.33 -27.22 -17.72
CA LEU A 4 -8.22 -26.35 -17.99
C LEU A 4 -7.50 -26.86 -19.22
N LYS A 5 -8.11 -26.58 -20.38
CA LYS A 5 -7.26 -26.05 -21.43
C LYS A 5 -6.53 -24.87 -20.81
N SER A 6 -5.21 -24.88 -20.84
CA SER A 6 -4.45 -23.83 -20.18
C SER A 6 -4.83 -22.49 -20.79
N ILE A 7 -5.55 -21.67 -20.01
CA ILE A 7 -5.84 -20.25 -20.29
C ILE A 7 -4.57 -19.39 -20.25
N ILE A 8 -3.44 -20.04 -20.01
CA ILE A 8 -2.10 -19.48 -19.94
C ILE A 8 -1.40 -19.69 -21.29
N CYS A 9 -0.79 -18.64 -21.79
CA CYS A 9 0.19 -18.70 -22.87
C CYS A 9 1.47 -19.35 -22.38
N VAL A 10 1.83 -20.50 -22.97
CA VAL A 10 3.05 -21.23 -22.61
C VAL A 10 4.32 -20.42 -22.88
N GLY A 11 4.30 -19.56 -23.91
CA GLY A 11 5.41 -18.66 -24.21
C GLY A 11 5.56 -17.52 -23.19
N CYS A 12 4.45 -16.94 -22.70
CA CYS A 12 4.50 -15.93 -21.65
C CYS A 12 4.97 -16.53 -20.33
N ALA A 13 4.50 -17.74 -20.01
CA ALA A 13 4.93 -18.48 -18.83
C ALA A 13 6.43 -18.82 -18.88
N ALA A 14 6.91 -19.35 -20.00
CA ALA A 14 8.33 -19.63 -20.19
C ALA A 14 9.22 -18.39 -20.16
N SER A 15 8.69 -17.22 -20.53
CA SER A 15 9.40 -15.93 -20.46
C SER A 15 9.36 -15.28 -19.07
N GLY A 16 8.64 -15.84 -18.09
CA GLY A 16 8.48 -15.24 -16.76
C GLY A 16 7.66 -13.94 -16.75
N VAL A 17 6.77 -13.74 -17.72
CA VAL A 17 5.91 -12.54 -17.78
C VAL A 17 4.86 -12.62 -16.68
N SER A 18 4.62 -11.50 -15.98
CA SER A 18 3.70 -11.45 -14.83
C SER A 18 2.24 -11.78 -15.18
N ASN A 19 1.75 -11.33 -16.33
CA ASN A 19 0.43 -11.71 -16.86
C ASN A 19 0.60 -12.71 -18.01
N MET A 20 0.22 -13.97 -17.76
CA MET A 20 0.34 -15.05 -18.73
C MET A 20 -0.97 -15.41 -19.42
N PHE A 21 -2.10 -14.79 -19.04
CA PHE A 21 -3.41 -15.11 -19.60
C PHE A 21 -3.63 -14.47 -20.98
N TYR A 22 -4.47 -15.12 -21.79
CA TYR A 22 -4.88 -14.58 -23.08
C TYR A 22 -5.72 -13.31 -22.93
N ASP A 23 -5.74 -12.48 -23.97
CA ASP A 23 -6.64 -11.34 -24.11
C ASP A 23 -7.23 -11.30 -25.54
N THR A 24 -8.23 -10.44 -25.77
CA THR A 24 -8.94 -10.33 -27.05
C THR A 24 -8.18 -9.50 -28.09
N GLU A 25 -7.11 -8.80 -27.71
CA GLU A 25 -6.45 -7.79 -28.53
C GLU A 25 -4.98 -8.13 -28.84
N THR A 26 -4.13 -8.16 -27.80
CA THR A 26 -2.67 -8.24 -27.89
C THR A 26 -2.08 -9.63 -27.63
N LYS A 27 -2.77 -10.45 -26.82
CA LYS A 27 -2.41 -11.83 -26.50
C LYS A 27 -3.50 -12.78 -26.97
N ARG A 28 -3.84 -12.72 -28.25
CA ARG A 28 -4.82 -13.62 -28.85
C ARG A 28 -4.28 -15.06 -28.78
N PRO A 29 -5.09 -16.05 -28.38
CA PRO A 29 -4.67 -17.45 -28.37
C PRO A 29 -4.47 -17.92 -29.81
N LEU A 30 -3.23 -18.29 -30.14
CA LEU A 30 -2.86 -18.99 -31.36
C LEU A 30 -2.41 -20.40 -31.01
N PHE A 31 -2.46 -21.30 -31.98
CA PHE A 31 -1.95 -22.65 -31.82
C PHE A 31 -0.79 -22.85 -32.76
N ILE A 32 0.17 -23.60 -32.25
CA ILE A 32 1.31 -24.06 -33.02
C ILE A 32 1.04 -25.51 -33.45
N GLN A 33 1.67 -25.98 -34.52
CA GLN A 33 1.45 -27.31 -35.11
C GLN A 33 1.41 -28.47 -34.08
N CYS A 34 2.16 -28.36 -32.98
CA CYS A 34 2.17 -29.35 -31.90
C CYS A 34 1.02 -29.23 -30.87
N GLY A 35 -0.05 -28.48 -31.19
CA GLY A 35 -1.26 -28.38 -30.37
C GLY A 35 -1.15 -27.52 -29.10
N HIS A 36 0.03 -27.00 -28.74
CA HIS A 36 0.21 -26.20 -27.53
C HIS A 36 -0.26 -24.74 -27.69
N PRO A 37 -0.91 -24.15 -26.67
CA PRO A 37 -1.51 -22.83 -26.79
C PRO A 37 -0.47 -21.72 -26.58
N MET A 38 -0.35 -20.80 -27.52
CA MET A 38 0.62 -19.70 -27.47
C MET A 38 0.01 -18.40 -27.98
N CYS A 39 0.32 -17.25 -27.37
CA CYS A 39 -0.28 -16.00 -27.81
C CYS A 39 0.37 -15.46 -29.09
N SER A 40 -0.36 -14.60 -29.80
CA SER A 40 0.09 -13.92 -31.03
C SER A 40 1.48 -13.28 -30.95
N SER A 41 1.85 -12.73 -29.79
CA SER A 41 3.18 -12.14 -29.59
C SER A 41 4.28 -13.17 -29.28
N CYS A 42 3.93 -14.33 -28.72
CA CYS A 42 4.89 -15.39 -28.40
C CYS A 42 5.19 -16.28 -29.62
N VAL A 43 4.24 -16.49 -30.53
CA VAL A 43 4.45 -17.30 -31.74
C VAL A 43 5.54 -16.70 -32.64
N THR A 44 5.68 -15.38 -32.68
CA THR A 44 6.76 -14.71 -33.42
C THR A 44 8.10 -14.74 -32.68
N LYS A 45 8.10 -15.03 -31.37
CA LYS A 45 9.29 -14.97 -30.51
C LYS A 45 10.00 -16.32 -30.39
N TYR A 46 9.24 -17.41 -30.34
CA TYR A 46 9.77 -18.76 -30.14
C TYR A 46 9.89 -19.50 -31.47
N LYS A 47 11.09 -20.04 -31.77
CA LYS A 47 11.30 -20.95 -32.91
C LYS A 47 10.78 -22.36 -32.61
N ASP A 48 10.97 -22.80 -31.36
CA ASP A 48 10.56 -24.11 -30.86
C ASP A 48 9.59 -23.95 -29.68
N CYS A 49 8.63 -24.85 -29.60
CA CYS A 49 7.62 -24.91 -28.55
C CYS A 49 8.29 -25.00 -27.17
N PRO A 50 7.99 -24.10 -26.22
CA PRO A 50 8.54 -24.19 -24.87
C PRO A 50 8.19 -25.48 -24.14
N VAL A 51 7.08 -26.13 -24.51
CA VAL A 51 6.55 -27.34 -23.87
C VAL A 51 7.14 -28.63 -24.47
N CYS A 52 6.98 -28.87 -25.78
CA CYS A 52 7.38 -30.12 -26.42
C CYS A 52 8.60 -30.01 -27.35
N LYS A 53 9.16 -28.81 -27.52
CA LYS A 53 10.35 -28.52 -28.35
C LYS A 53 10.18 -28.73 -29.87
N GLU A 54 8.97 -29.03 -30.35
CA GLU A 54 8.67 -29.02 -31.79
C GLU A 54 8.66 -27.61 -32.39
N LYS A 55 8.86 -27.51 -33.71
CA LYS A 55 8.87 -26.23 -34.42
C LYS A 55 7.54 -25.49 -34.29
N VAL A 56 7.64 -24.19 -34.06
CA VAL A 56 6.48 -23.29 -34.00
C VAL A 56 6.03 -22.94 -35.42
N VAL A 57 4.90 -23.51 -35.84
CA VAL A 57 4.20 -23.15 -37.08
C VAL A 57 2.79 -22.71 -36.74
N ASN A 58 2.39 -21.52 -37.18
CA ASN A 58 1.11 -20.90 -36.83
C ASN A 58 -0.07 -21.59 -37.51
N ILE A 59 -1.05 -22.04 -36.73
CA ILE A 59 -2.34 -22.58 -37.20
C ILE A 59 -3.46 -21.95 -36.36
N GLU A 60 -4.47 -21.36 -37.01
CA GLU A 60 -5.62 -20.79 -36.31
C GLU A 60 -6.65 -21.88 -35.97
N ASN A 61 -7.00 -22.02 -34.68
CA ASN A 61 -8.00 -22.96 -34.19
C ASN A 61 -9.17 -22.18 -33.58
N TYR A 62 -10.27 -22.06 -34.33
CA TYR A 62 -11.43 -21.26 -33.91
C TYR A 62 -12.20 -21.85 -32.73
N ALA A 63 -12.24 -23.18 -32.60
CA ALA A 63 -12.92 -23.86 -31.47
C ALA A 63 -12.25 -23.53 -30.13
N ALA A 64 -10.91 -23.59 -30.12
CA ALA A 64 -10.09 -23.15 -29.00
C ALA A 64 -10.36 -21.70 -28.57
N ARG A 65 -10.39 -20.80 -29.55
CA ARG A 65 -10.61 -19.37 -29.34
C ARG A 65 -11.97 -19.11 -28.72
N ASN A 66 -13.01 -19.78 -29.23
CA ASN A 66 -14.38 -19.66 -28.70
C ASN A 66 -14.46 -20.04 -27.22
N ILE A 67 -13.77 -21.12 -26.80
CA ILE A 67 -13.71 -21.53 -25.38
C ILE A 67 -13.10 -20.43 -24.51
N TYR A 68 -11.99 -19.81 -24.95
CA TYR A 68 -11.34 -18.74 -24.18
C TYR A 68 -12.18 -17.46 -24.13
N GLU A 69 -12.84 -17.10 -25.22
CA GLU A 69 -13.77 -15.97 -25.26
C GLU A 69 -14.98 -16.19 -24.33
N GLU A 70 -15.48 -17.42 -24.21
CA GLU A 70 -16.54 -17.79 -23.27
C GLU A 70 -16.09 -17.63 -21.81
N PHE A 71 -14.89 -18.11 -21.46
CA PHE A 71 -14.34 -17.92 -20.11
C PHE A 71 -14.13 -16.45 -19.77
N LYS A 72 -13.78 -15.62 -20.74
CA LYS A 72 -13.69 -14.17 -20.51
C LYS A 72 -15.04 -13.51 -20.30
N LYS A 73 -16.11 -13.98 -20.97
CA LYS A 73 -17.47 -13.50 -20.73
C LYS A 73 -17.93 -13.85 -19.32
N ASN A 74 -17.68 -15.09 -18.87
CA ASN A 74 -18.01 -15.55 -17.53
C ASN A 74 -16.78 -16.12 -16.78
N PRO A 75 -15.89 -15.28 -16.23
CA PRO A 75 -14.64 -15.73 -15.60
C PRO A 75 -14.85 -16.55 -14.33
N LEU A 76 -16.02 -16.41 -13.69
CA LEU A 76 -16.38 -17.18 -12.50
C LEU A 76 -16.55 -18.67 -12.80
N ILE A 77 -16.85 -19.05 -14.05
CA ILE A 77 -16.98 -20.46 -14.45
C ILE A 77 -15.69 -21.23 -14.21
N VAL A 78 -14.53 -20.59 -14.39
CA VAL A 78 -13.21 -21.21 -14.14
C VAL A 78 -13.04 -21.51 -12.66
N PHE A 79 -13.48 -20.60 -11.76
CA PHE A 79 -13.48 -20.88 -10.33
C PHE A 79 -14.41 -22.00 -9.94
N LYS A 80 -15.65 -21.96 -10.45
CA LYS A 80 -16.70 -22.94 -10.10
C LYS A 80 -16.26 -24.34 -10.48
N LYS A 81 -15.73 -24.48 -11.70
CA LYS A 81 -15.11 -25.73 -12.16
C LYS A 81 -13.95 -26.13 -11.24
N TRP A 82 -13.06 -25.20 -10.85
CA TRP A 82 -11.96 -25.52 -9.93
C TRP A 82 -12.44 -25.97 -8.55
N PHE A 83 -13.39 -25.26 -7.96
CA PHE A 83 -13.87 -25.47 -6.59
C PHE A 83 -14.65 -26.79 -6.48
N LYS A 84 -15.53 -27.07 -7.44
CA LYS A 84 -16.44 -28.24 -7.44
C LYS A 84 -15.91 -29.46 -8.21
N ALA A 85 -14.74 -29.39 -8.85
CA ALA A 85 -14.24 -30.48 -9.70
C ALA A 85 -14.11 -31.83 -8.96
N GLU A 86 -14.55 -32.89 -9.63
CA GLU A 86 -14.24 -34.28 -9.32
C GLU A 86 -13.33 -34.89 -10.41
N LEU A 87 -12.69 -36.03 -10.15
CA LEU A 87 -11.74 -36.63 -11.09
C LEU A 87 -12.41 -37.19 -12.36
N ASP A 88 -13.67 -37.62 -12.27
CA ASP A 88 -14.39 -38.34 -13.34
C ASP A 88 -15.21 -37.43 -14.30
N ASP A 89 -15.20 -36.12 -14.09
CA ASP A 89 -15.85 -35.17 -15.00
C ASP A 89 -15.18 -35.16 -16.39
N LYS A 90 -15.98 -34.98 -17.45
CA LYS A 90 -15.52 -34.87 -18.85
C LYS A 90 -14.60 -33.66 -19.06
N GLU A 91 -13.63 -33.82 -19.95
CA GLU A 91 -12.57 -32.84 -20.18
C GLU A 91 -12.23 -32.61 -21.64
N TRP A 92 -11.89 -31.39 -22.02
CA TRP A 92 -11.47 -31.11 -23.39
C TRP A 92 -10.06 -31.62 -23.66
N CYS A 93 -9.89 -32.39 -24.73
CA CYS A 93 -8.58 -32.75 -25.23
C CYS A 93 -7.79 -31.50 -25.69
N SER A 94 -6.52 -31.38 -25.30
CA SER A 94 -5.67 -30.27 -25.73
C SER A 94 -5.32 -30.28 -27.22
N ASN A 95 -5.56 -31.41 -27.92
CA ASN A 95 -5.31 -31.55 -29.35
C ASN A 95 -6.59 -31.38 -30.19
N CYS A 96 -7.64 -32.20 -29.99
CA CYS A 96 -8.87 -32.11 -30.80
C CYS A 96 -9.96 -31.18 -30.23
N HIS A 97 -9.87 -30.79 -28.95
CA HIS A 97 -10.87 -29.95 -28.25
C HIS A 97 -12.27 -30.54 -28.11
N GLU A 98 -12.41 -31.86 -28.26
CA GLU A 98 -13.61 -32.58 -27.88
C GLU A 98 -13.57 -33.00 -26.41
N GLU A 99 -14.74 -33.09 -25.79
CA GLU A 99 -14.88 -33.58 -24.42
C GLU A 99 -14.63 -35.09 -24.35
N SER A 100 -13.74 -35.50 -23.46
CA SER A 100 -13.36 -36.87 -23.20
C SER A 100 -13.35 -37.14 -21.69
N PRO A 101 -13.95 -38.25 -21.23
CA PRO A 101 -13.94 -38.64 -19.83
C PRO A 101 -12.58 -39.22 -19.38
N LYS A 102 -11.67 -39.52 -20.32
CA LYS A 102 -10.40 -40.22 -20.04
C LYS A 102 -9.26 -39.61 -20.84
N LEU A 103 -8.76 -38.47 -20.37
CA LEU A 103 -7.48 -37.94 -20.88
C LEU A 103 -6.32 -38.81 -20.39
N ARG A 104 -5.33 -38.98 -21.25
CA ARG A 104 -4.13 -39.75 -20.96
C ARG A 104 -2.87 -38.96 -21.33
N LEU A 105 -1.76 -39.48 -20.85
CA LEU A 105 -0.42 -38.91 -20.98
C LEU A 105 0.54 -40.00 -21.44
N CYS A 106 1.44 -39.68 -22.37
CA CYS A 106 2.49 -40.57 -22.82
C CYS A 106 3.72 -40.48 -21.89
N ILE A 107 3.89 -41.45 -20.98
CA ILE A 107 4.98 -41.47 -19.99
C ILE A 107 6.35 -41.50 -20.65
N THR A 108 6.50 -42.24 -21.75
CA THR A 108 7.76 -42.33 -22.50
C THR A 108 8.24 -40.95 -22.96
N CYS A 109 7.36 -40.18 -23.60
CA CYS A 109 7.71 -38.82 -24.07
C CYS A 109 8.01 -37.84 -22.93
N GLU A 110 7.25 -37.92 -21.83
CA GLU A 110 7.46 -36.99 -20.71
C GLU A 110 8.77 -37.23 -19.94
N LEU A 111 9.29 -38.46 -19.98
CA LEU A 111 10.61 -38.78 -19.45
C LEU A 111 11.73 -38.21 -20.33
N GLU A 112 11.60 -38.31 -21.65
CA GLU A 112 12.56 -37.70 -22.61
C GLU A 112 12.61 -36.18 -22.45
N LEU A 113 11.45 -35.55 -22.27
CA LEU A 113 11.32 -34.11 -22.02
C LEU A 113 11.73 -33.70 -20.60
N ARG A 114 12.00 -34.65 -19.70
CA ARG A 114 12.35 -34.44 -18.28
C ARG A 114 11.27 -33.70 -17.48
N ASN A 115 10.00 -33.88 -17.85
CA ASN A 115 8.84 -33.31 -17.12
C ASN A 115 8.44 -34.16 -15.89
N LEU A 116 8.89 -35.43 -15.88
CA LEU A 116 8.66 -36.39 -14.81
C LEU A 116 9.83 -36.45 -13.82
N GLY A 117 9.51 -36.52 -12.52
CA GLY A 117 10.41 -36.90 -11.45
C GLY A 117 10.01 -38.24 -10.85
N ILE A 118 10.94 -38.90 -10.16
CA ILE A 118 10.70 -40.22 -9.55
C ILE A 118 10.52 -40.09 -8.05
N GLU A 119 9.41 -40.64 -7.53
CA GLU A 119 8.96 -40.54 -6.14
C GLU A 119 8.55 -41.89 -5.57
N TYR A 120 8.67 -42.04 -4.25
CA TYR A 120 8.24 -43.23 -3.52
C TYR A 120 6.75 -43.09 -3.15
N VAL A 121 5.96 -44.10 -3.48
CA VAL A 121 4.52 -44.19 -3.22
C VAL A 121 4.20 -45.54 -2.58
N GLU A 122 2.99 -45.70 -2.03
CA GLU A 122 2.55 -46.99 -1.50
C GLU A 122 2.36 -48.02 -2.63
N ASN A 123 2.61 -49.30 -2.35
CA ASN A 123 2.51 -50.33 -3.38
C ASN A 123 1.03 -50.63 -3.68
N ASP A 124 0.58 -50.26 -4.87
CA ASP A 124 -0.77 -50.48 -5.38
C ASP A 124 -0.97 -51.89 -6.00
N GLY A 125 0.08 -52.72 -6.01
CA GLY A 125 0.07 -54.05 -6.62
C GLY A 125 0.25 -54.05 -8.13
N THR A 126 0.37 -52.89 -8.76
CA THR A 126 0.63 -52.75 -10.20
C THR A 126 2.12 -52.93 -10.49
N ASP A 127 2.48 -53.74 -11.49
CA ASP A 127 3.86 -53.81 -11.99
C ASP A 127 4.15 -52.66 -12.95
N TRP A 128 5.22 -51.91 -12.68
CA TRP A 128 5.65 -50.77 -13.48
C TRP A 128 6.97 -51.10 -14.19
N LYS A 129 6.99 -50.90 -15.50
CA LYS A 129 8.22 -51.02 -16.30
C LYS A 129 9.19 -49.89 -15.93
N ASP A 130 10.48 -50.21 -15.81
CA ASP A 130 11.54 -49.24 -15.54
C ASP A 130 11.88 -48.47 -16.83
N PHE A 131 11.66 -47.17 -16.80
CA PHE A 131 11.92 -46.19 -17.85
C PHE A 131 13.00 -45.18 -17.44
N GLY A 132 13.89 -45.56 -16.52
CA GLY A 132 14.96 -44.70 -16.00
C GLY A 132 14.79 -44.30 -14.53
N GLN A 133 13.77 -44.84 -13.86
CA GLN A 133 13.56 -44.73 -12.41
C GLN A 133 14.83 -45.11 -11.67
N ARG A 134 15.42 -46.26 -12.04
CA ARG A 134 16.61 -46.82 -11.37
C ARG A 134 17.83 -45.93 -11.53
N SER A 135 18.10 -45.46 -12.74
CA SER A 135 19.23 -44.57 -13.06
C SER A 135 19.14 -43.23 -12.34
N GLU A 136 17.94 -42.64 -12.27
CA GLU A 136 17.72 -41.35 -11.60
C GLU A 136 17.81 -41.47 -10.07
N ILE A 137 17.32 -42.57 -9.48
CA ILE A 137 17.51 -42.89 -8.05
C ILE A 137 19.00 -42.99 -7.72
N LEU A 138 19.76 -43.72 -8.54
CA LEU A 138 21.21 -43.86 -8.38
C LEU A 138 21.93 -42.50 -8.49
N ARG A 139 21.54 -41.67 -9.46
CA ARG A 139 22.09 -40.31 -9.62
C ARG A 139 21.79 -39.41 -8.42
N LYS A 140 20.56 -39.40 -7.91
CA LYS A 140 20.17 -38.62 -6.72
C LYS A 140 20.93 -39.09 -5.48
N HIS A 141 21.07 -40.40 -5.31
CA HIS A 141 21.86 -40.99 -4.24
C HIS A 141 23.33 -40.55 -4.34
N GLU A 142 23.93 -40.55 -5.53
CA GLU A 142 25.31 -40.11 -5.75
C GLU A 142 25.50 -38.61 -5.45
N ILE A 143 24.56 -37.74 -5.86
CA ILE A 143 24.58 -36.32 -5.52
C ILE A 143 24.45 -36.09 -4.01
N ALA A 144 23.57 -36.83 -3.34
CA ALA A 144 23.44 -36.79 -1.89
C ALA A 144 24.76 -37.23 -1.23
N MET A 145 25.32 -38.36 -1.65
CA MET A 145 26.62 -38.85 -1.17
C MET A 145 27.74 -37.80 -1.33
N ASN A 146 27.79 -37.11 -2.47
CA ASN A 146 28.78 -36.08 -2.73
C ASN A 146 28.58 -34.81 -1.89
N ARG A 147 27.34 -34.43 -1.56
CA ARG A 147 27.06 -33.32 -0.62
C ARG A 147 27.49 -33.63 0.82
N TRP A 148 27.46 -34.90 1.22
CA TRP A 148 27.80 -35.35 2.57
C TRP A 148 29.28 -35.70 2.77
N ARG A 149 30.10 -35.70 1.69
CA ARG A 149 31.56 -35.93 1.76
C ARG A 149 32.35 -34.87 2.56
N GLY A 150 31.71 -33.83 3.10
CA GLY A 150 32.33 -32.77 3.91
C GLY A 150 31.96 -32.72 5.40
N SER A 151 31.04 -33.56 5.89
CA SER A 151 30.60 -33.54 7.30
C SER A 151 31.09 -34.78 8.05
N ALA A 152 31.69 -34.58 9.24
CA ALA A 152 32.38 -35.60 10.05
C ALA A 152 31.51 -36.76 10.60
N SER A 153 30.27 -36.92 10.13
CA SER A 153 29.35 -37.99 10.54
C SER A 153 29.18 -39.04 9.44
N GLN A 154 30.23 -39.80 9.13
CA GLN A 154 30.16 -40.95 8.22
C GLN A 154 29.34 -42.15 8.76
N LYS A 155 28.89 -42.09 10.02
CA LYS A 155 28.18 -43.18 10.71
C LYS A 155 26.71 -43.40 10.30
N TRP A 156 26.13 -42.50 9.49
CA TRP A 156 24.73 -42.57 9.05
C TRP A 156 24.61 -42.53 7.52
N LEU A 157 25.50 -43.23 6.83
CA LEU A 157 25.31 -43.48 5.40
C LEU A 157 24.04 -44.30 5.23
N ALA A 158 23.00 -43.69 4.62
CA ALA A 158 21.84 -44.44 4.16
C ALA A 158 22.35 -45.60 3.28
N PRO A 159 21.85 -46.84 3.48
CA PRO A 159 22.28 -47.96 2.68
C PRO A 159 22.10 -47.66 1.19
N ARG A 160 23.00 -48.19 0.34
CA ARG A 160 22.79 -48.19 -1.12
C ARG A 160 21.36 -48.67 -1.37
N PRO A 161 20.59 -48.02 -2.26
CA PRO A 161 19.29 -48.51 -2.67
C PRO A 161 19.50 -49.73 -3.58
N GLU A 162 20.00 -50.82 -3.01
CA GLU A 162 19.76 -52.17 -3.51
C GLU A 162 18.33 -52.51 -3.11
N LEU A 163 17.39 -51.82 -3.79
CA LEU A 163 16.01 -52.20 -4.08
C LEU A 163 15.21 -52.82 -2.91
N GLN A 164 14.89 -52.02 -1.89
CA GLN A 164 13.65 -52.27 -1.15
C GLN A 164 12.48 -51.63 -1.92
N ASP A 165 11.71 -52.50 -2.58
CA ASP A 165 10.52 -52.26 -3.40
C ASP A 165 10.69 -51.32 -4.60
N GLU A 166 11.27 -51.81 -5.71
CA GLU A 166 11.12 -51.20 -7.04
C GLU A 166 9.64 -50.89 -7.35
N LYS A 167 8.75 -51.74 -6.85
CA LYS A 167 7.29 -51.61 -6.92
C LYS A 167 6.73 -50.39 -6.20
N LYS A 168 7.53 -49.54 -5.55
CA LYS A 168 7.06 -48.32 -4.89
C LYS A 168 7.59 -47.03 -5.52
N TRP A 169 8.46 -47.11 -6.52
CA TRP A 169 8.95 -45.92 -7.21
C TRP A 169 8.11 -45.65 -8.46
N ARG A 170 7.53 -44.46 -8.55
CA ARG A 170 6.67 -44.04 -9.67
C ARG A 170 7.12 -42.71 -10.25
N ALA A 171 6.90 -42.55 -11.55
CA ALA A 171 7.05 -41.26 -12.21
C ALA A 171 5.89 -40.34 -11.81
N ARG A 172 6.20 -39.19 -11.21
CA ARG A 172 5.26 -38.12 -10.89
C ARG A 172 5.66 -36.84 -11.61
N PHE A 173 4.68 -36.08 -12.06
CA PHE A 173 4.92 -34.81 -12.75
C PHE A 173 5.53 -33.80 -11.77
N ARG A 174 6.70 -33.24 -12.13
CA ARG A 174 7.42 -32.23 -11.35
C ARG A 174 7.58 -30.91 -12.10
N CYS A 175 6.66 -30.63 -13.00
CA CYS A 175 6.61 -29.35 -13.68
C CYS A 175 5.34 -28.59 -13.30
N GLU A 176 5.30 -27.32 -13.69
CA GLU A 176 4.17 -26.44 -13.45
C GLU A 176 2.87 -27.03 -14.01
N TYR A 177 1.76 -26.81 -13.30
CA TYR A 177 0.46 -27.40 -13.65
C TYR A 177 0.02 -27.11 -15.10
N TYR A 178 0.34 -25.91 -15.61
CA TYR A 178 0.00 -25.54 -16.99
C TYR A 178 0.72 -26.41 -18.04
N ILE A 179 1.87 -27.00 -17.72
CA ILE A 179 2.56 -27.93 -18.62
C ILE A 179 1.79 -29.26 -18.63
N LEU A 180 1.49 -29.81 -17.45
CA LEU A 180 0.69 -31.04 -17.31
C LEU A 180 -0.64 -30.93 -18.06
N ALA A 181 -1.38 -29.83 -17.82
CA ALA A 181 -2.69 -29.60 -18.41
C ALA A 181 -2.67 -29.57 -19.95
N ASN A 182 -1.59 -29.08 -20.56
CA ASN A 182 -1.48 -29.05 -22.03
C ASN A 182 -1.00 -30.38 -22.64
N ARG A 183 -0.44 -31.30 -21.85
CA ARG A 183 0.07 -32.59 -22.32
C ARG A 183 -0.93 -33.74 -22.21
N LEU A 184 -2.06 -33.51 -21.52
CA LEU A 184 -3.16 -34.45 -21.41
C LEU A 184 -4.05 -34.41 -22.67
N ILE A 185 -4.18 -35.55 -23.36
CA ILE A 185 -4.93 -35.67 -24.61
C ILE A 185 -5.84 -36.91 -24.60
N CYS A 186 -6.87 -36.95 -25.45
CA CYS A 186 -7.78 -38.10 -25.52
C CYS A 186 -7.09 -39.30 -26.17
N SER A 187 -7.66 -40.49 -25.95
CA SER A 187 -7.10 -41.74 -26.49
C SER A 187 -6.94 -41.69 -28.01
N ASP A 188 -7.93 -41.12 -28.73
CA ASP A 188 -7.90 -41.04 -30.19
C ASP A 188 -6.76 -40.12 -30.67
N CYS A 189 -6.57 -38.96 -30.04
CA CYS A 189 -5.44 -38.07 -30.38
C CYS A 189 -4.07 -38.67 -30.05
N ILE A 190 -3.97 -39.52 -29.03
CA ILE A 190 -2.71 -40.23 -28.72
C ILE A 190 -2.42 -41.26 -29.81
N LEU A 191 -3.46 -41.95 -30.26
CA LEU A 191 -3.36 -42.94 -31.32
C LEU A 191 -3.10 -42.25 -32.66
N ASP A 192 -3.75 -41.14 -33.02
CA ASP A 192 -3.51 -40.46 -34.30
C ASP A 192 -2.06 -39.96 -34.49
N HIS A 193 -1.26 -39.88 -33.43
CA HIS A 193 0.21 -39.78 -33.47
C HIS A 193 0.90 -41.17 -33.66
N LEU A 194 0.28 -42.05 -34.45
CA LEU A 194 0.56 -43.50 -34.55
C LEU A 194 2.02 -43.81 -34.91
N ASP A 195 2.69 -42.98 -35.71
CA ASP A 195 4.09 -43.19 -36.11
C ASP A 195 5.12 -42.98 -34.98
N HIS A 196 4.73 -42.38 -33.84
CA HIS A 196 5.64 -42.08 -32.72
C HIS A 196 5.29 -42.81 -31.42
N HIS A 197 4.17 -43.52 -31.33
CA HIS A 197 3.65 -44.00 -30.04
C HIS A 197 3.32 -45.50 -29.95
N GLU A 198 3.61 -46.29 -31.00
CA GLU A 198 3.29 -47.73 -31.04
C GLU A 198 3.89 -48.53 -29.85
N ASP A 199 5.07 -48.14 -29.37
CA ASP A 199 5.78 -48.76 -28.22
C ASP A 199 5.73 -47.93 -26.92
N HIS A 200 4.96 -46.85 -26.88
CA HIS A 200 4.97 -45.91 -25.76
C HIS A 200 4.00 -46.29 -24.64
N VAL A 201 4.38 -46.02 -23.39
CA VAL A 201 3.47 -46.23 -22.26
C VAL A 201 2.56 -45.03 -22.07
N VAL A 202 1.26 -45.29 -22.09
CA VAL A 202 0.22 -44.29 -21.96
C VAL A 202 -0.59 -44.54 -20.69
N LYS A 203 -0.79 -43.52 -19.87
CA LYS A 203 -1.47 -43.61 -18.57
C LYS A 203 -2.45 -42.46 -18.35
N SER A 204 -3.54 -42.76 -17.66
CA SER A 204 -4.45 -41.75 -17.09
C SER A 204 -3.88 -41.14 -15.80
N LEU A 205 -4.43 -40.00 -15.36
CA LEU A 205 -4.03 -39.39 -14.08
C LEU A 205 -4.36 -40.25 -12.86
N GLN A 206 -5.44 -41.04 -12.95
CA GLN A 206 -5.85 -41.99 -11.90
C GLN A 206 -4.80 -43.09 -11.73
N GLU A 207 -4.30 -43.63 -12.84
CA GLU A 207 -3.20 -44.62 -12.82
C GLU A 207 -1.87 -44.01 -12.36
N LEU A 208 -1.71 -42.68 -12.38
CA LEU A 208 -0.56 -41.96 -11.80
C LEU A 208 -0.78 -41.54 -10.34
N GLU A 209 -1.86 -42.01 -9.70
CA GLU A 209 -2.20 -41.76 -8.30
C GLU A 209 -2.25 -40.25 -7.95
N TYR A 210 -2.72 -39.42 -8.89
CA TYR A 210 -3.04 -38.03 -8.58
C TYR A 210 -4.38 -37.98 -7.86
N THR A 211 -4.38 -37.49 -6.62
CA THR A 211 -5.62 -37.20 -5.91
C THR A 211 -6.24 -35.91 -6.44
N PRO A 212 -7.57 -35.72 -6.32
CA PRO A 212 -8.22 -34.45 -6.68
C PRO A 212 -7.53 -33.26 -5.99
N GLU A 213 -7.15 -33.39 -4.72
CA GLU A 213 -6.54 -32.33 -3.91
C GLU A 213 -5.18 -31.89 -4.47
N LYS A 214 -4.34 -32.83 -4.92
CA LYS A 214 -3.03 -32.50 -5.54
C LYS A 214 -3.19 -31.72 -6.84
N LEU A 215 -4.20 -32.07 -7.66
CA LEU A 215 -4.50 -31.33 -8.89
C LEU A 215 -5.14 -29.96 -8.59
N LYS A 216 -6.04 -29.89 -7.59
CA LYS A 216 -6.66 -28.62 -7.13
C LYS A 216 -5.63 -27.67 -6.55
N GLN A 217 -4.64 -28.20 -5.83
CA GLN A 217 -3.49 -27.47 -5.35
C GLN A 217 -2.64 -26.94 -6.52
N GLY A 218 -2.22 -27.78 -7.46
CA GLY A 218 -1.38 -27.37 -8.59
C GLY A 218 -2.05 -26.32 -9.50
N SER A 219 -3.37 -26.36 -9.63
CA SER A 219 -4.16 -25.43 -10.44
C SER A 219 -4.68 -24.21 -9.69
N SER A 220 -4.54 -24.15 -8.36
CA SER A 220 -5.01 -23.04 -7.52
C SER A 220 -4.51 -21.68 -8.01
N PHE A 221 -3.23 -21.60 -8.38
CA PHE A 221 -2.63 -20.40 -8.96
C PHE A 221 -3.37 -19.93 -10.22
N VAL A 222 -3.80 -20.85 -11.07
CA VAL A 222 -4.54 -20.53 -12.30
C VAL A 222 -5.91 -19.95 -11.95
N ALA A 223 -6.66 -20.61 -11.06
CA ALA A 223 -7.98 -20.16 -10.62
C ALA A 223 -7.92 -18.79 -9.95
N THR A 224 -7.04 -18.62 -8.95
CA THR A 224 -6.79 -17.37 -8.22
C THR A 224 -6.45 -16.22 -9.17
N ASN A 225 -5.42 -16.38 -10.01
CA ASN A 225 -4.92 -15.26 -10.80
C ASN A 225 -5.83 -14.94 -11.98
N PHE A 226 -6.50 -15.92 -12.58
CA PHE A 226 -7.41 -15.67 -13.70
C PHE A 226 -8.58 -14.80 -13.27
N ILE A 227 -9.30 -15.22 -12.22
CA ILE A 227 -10.46 -14.47 -11.72
C ILE A 227 -10.05 -13.10 -11.24
N TRP A 228 -8.93 -13.00 -10.50
CA TRP A 228 -8.43 -11.70 -10.08
C TRP A 228 -8.11 -10.81 -11.27
N SER A 229 -7.43 -11.33 -12.30
CA SER A 229 -7.07 -10.54 -13.48
C SER A 229 -8.28 -10.08 -14.30
N GLU A 230 -9.29 -10.94 -14.46
CA GLU A 230 -10.46 -10.66 -15.30
C GLU A 230 -11.56 -9.90 -14.55
N LEU A 231 -11.69 -10.05 -13.23
CA LEU A 231 -12.67 -9.31 -12.44
C LEU A 231 -12.16 -7.97 -11.95
N LYS A 232 -10.85 -7.81 -11.73
CA LYS A 232 -10.27 -6.51 -11.36
C LYS A 232 -10.44 -5.48 -12.48
N SER A 233 -10.42 -5.90 -13.74
CA SER A 233 -10.63 -5.01 -14.89
C SER A 233 -12.09 -4.61 -15.09
N ARG A 234 -13.03 -5.28 -14.42
CA ARG A 234 -14.46 -4.93 -14.47
C ARG A 234 -14.76 -3.83 -13.46
N GLU A 235 -15.29 -2.72 -13.95
CA GLU A 235 -15.79 -1.62 -13.16
C GLU A 235 -17.25 -1.36 -13.51
N GLY A 236 -18.07 -1.12 -12.48
CA GLY A 236 -19.45 -0.66 -12.65
C GLY A 236 -19.59 0.84 -12.37
N ASN A 237 -20.80 1.34 -12.57
CA ASN A 237 -21.15 2.74 -12.26
C ASN A 237 -21.10 3.04 -10.75
N CYS A 238 -21.31 2.03 -9.91
CA CYS A 238 -21.24 2.15 -8.45
C CYS A 238 -19.87 1.70 -7.92
N LEU A 239 -19.09 2.63 -7.37
CA LEU A 239 -17.77 2.36 -6.81
C LEU A 239 -17.83 1.39 -5.62
N ILE A 240 -18.80 1.52 -4.72
CA ILE A 240 -18.93 0.62 -3.57
C ILE A 240 -19.22 -0.82 -4.01
N GLN A 241 -20.15 -1.00 -4.96
CA GLN A 241 -20.44 -2.34 -5.48
C GLN A 241 -19.23 -2.92 -6.22
N THR A 242 -18.47 -2.08 -6.95
CA THR A 242 -17.21 -2.47 -7.59
C THR A 242 -16.15 -2.91 -6.56
N MET A 243 -15.92 -2.11 -5.52
CA MET A 243 -14.98 -2.45 -4.43
C MET A 243 -15.40 -3.73 -3.71
N LYS A 244 -16.71 -3.92 -3.47
CA LYS A 244 -17.23 -5.15 -2.86
C LYS A 244 -16.98 -6.36 -3.76
N LEU A 245 -17.25 -6.24 -5.06
CA LEU A 245 -16.97 -7.31 -6.03
C LEU A 245 -15.49 -7.69 -6.02
N HIS A 246 -14.58 -6.70 -6.05
CA HIS A 246 -13.15 -6.94 -5.96
C HIS A 246 -12.75 -7.57 -4.61
N ARG A 247 -13.38 -7.17 -3.49
CA ARG A 247 -13.11 -7.75 -2.17
C ARG A 247 -13.58 -9.20 -2.05
N THR A 248 -14.75 -9.54 -2.58
CA THR A 248 -15.22 -10.93 -2.65
C THR A 248 -14.29 -11.78 -3.51
N CYS A 249 -13.86 -11.24 -4.66
CA CYS A 249 -12.87 -11.88 -5.53
C CYS A 249 -11.54 -12.13 -4.80
N GLU A 250 -11.05 -11.18 -3.99
CA GLU A 250 -9.83 -11.35 -3.19
C GLU A 250 -9.95 -12.51 -2.19
N LYS A 251 -11.12 -12.63 -1.55
CA LYS A 251 -11.41 -13.72 -0.59
C LYS A 251 -11.45 -15.09 -1.27
N LEU A 252 -12.09 -15.20 -2.43
CA LEU A 252 -12.12 -16.45 -3.21
C LEU A 252 -10.74 -16.83 -3.75
N ALA A 253 -10.00 -15.85 -4.28
CA ALA A 253 -8.63 -16.03 -4.74
C ALA A 253 -7.74 -16.56 -3.60
N ARG A 254 -7.90 -16.01 -2.41
CA ARG A 254 -7.22 -16.46 -1.19
C ARG A 254 -7.66 -17.86 -0.78
N LEU A 255 -8.96 -18.15 -0.78
CA LEU A 255 -9.49 -19.49 -0.48
C LEU A 255 -8.77 -20.52 -1.37
N ALA A 256 -8.69 -20.26 -2.68
CA ALA A 256 -8.04 -21.18 -3.60
C ALA A 256 -6.56 -21.44 -3.32
N MET A 257 -5.80 -20.43 -2.91
CA MET A 257 -4.37 -20.58 -2.63
C MET A 257 -4.05 -21.47 -1.42
N PHE A 258 -4.98 -21.64 -0.48
CA PHE A 258 -4.68 -22.22 0.83
C PHE A 258 -5.63 -23.33 1.28
N TYR A 259 -6.71 -23.58 0.55
CA TYR A 259 -7.72 -24.58 0.94
C TYR A 259 -7.20 -26.03 0.85
N TYR A 260 -6.26 -26.30 -0.06
CA TYR A 260 -5.63 -27.62 -0.19
C TYR A 260 -4.16 -27.54 0.29
N PRO A 261 -3.85 -27.99 1.52
CA PRO A 261 -2.50 -27.93 2.08
C PRO A 261 -1.54 -28.89 1.36
N TYR A 262 -0.23 -28.55 1.32
CA TYR A 262 0.81 -29.42 0.75
C TYR A 262 0.94 -30.69 1.57
N SER A 263 0.69 -31.85 0.94
CA SER A 263 0.59 -33.14 1.64
C SER A 263 1.94 -33.70 2.14
N ASN A 264 3.09 -33.13 1.77
CA ASN A 264 4.39 -33.80 1.97
C ASN A 264 5.58 -32.92 2.33
N GLU A 265 5.36 -31.66 2.67
CA GLU A 265 6.38 -30.92 3.38
C GLU A 265 5.75 -30.49 4.68
N SER A 266 6.40 -30.83 5.79
CA SER A 266 6.48 -29.88 6.87
C SER A 266 7.12 -28.64 6.27
N ILE A 267 6.32 -27.84 5.56
CA ILE A 267 6.66 -26.47 5.33
C ILE A 267 6.72 -25.99 6.78
N LYS A 268 7.96 -25.90 7.28
CA LYS A 268 8.29 -24.99 8.35
C LYS A 268 8.02 -23.62 7.74
N LEU A 269 6.73 -23.29 7.53
CA LEU A 269 6.18 -21.96 7.51
C LEU A 269 6.41 -21.51 8.94
N GLY A 270 7.68 -21.28 9.27
CA GLY A 270 8.14 -21.14 10.65
C GLY A 270 7.33 -20.02 11.22
N ASP A 271 6.52 -20.29 12.24
CA ASP A 271 5.51 -19.44 12.89
C ASP A 271 5.32 -18.03 12.33
N THR A 272 5.02 -17.97 11.04
CA THR A 272 4.94 -16.74 10.29
C THR A 272 3.47 -16.47 10.16
N HIS A 273 2.95 -15.72 11.13
CA HIS A 273 1.65 -15.07 11.07
C HIS A 273 1.67 -13.96 10.00
N ASN A 274 2.01 -14.35 8.78
CA ASN A 274 2.06 -13.46 7.65
C ASN A 274 0.63 -13.07 7.27
N ARG A 275 0.44 -11.79 6.95
CA ARG A 275 -0.86 -11.20 6.63
C ARG A 275 -0.85 -10.73 5.19
N TYR A 276 -1.85 -11.17 4.43
CA TYR A 276 -2.10 -10.57 3.12
C TYR A 276 -2.95 -9.32 3.31
N LEU A 277 -2.32 -8.16 3.10
CA LEU A 277 -3.01 -6.88 2.97
C LEU A 277 -3.99 -6.93 1.80
N SER A 278 -5.14 -6.28 1.96
CA SER A 278 -6.07 -6.15 0.85
C SER A 278 -5.48 -5.27 -0.25
N ARG A 279 -5.56 -5.77 -1.48
CA ARG A 279 -5.23 -5.08 -2.73
C ARG A 279 -6.35 -4.15 -3.19
N VAL A 280 -7.54 -4.23 -2.58
CA VAL A 280 -8.72 -3.41 -2.93
C VAL A 280 -8.67 -2.07 -2.20
N ASN A 281 -8.55 -2.11 -0.89
CA ASN A 281 -8.40 -0.92 -0.05
C ASN A 281 -7.64 -1.28 1.23
N LYS A 282 -6.75 -0.39 1.67
CA LYS A 282 -5.88 -0.61 2.84
C LYS A 282 -6.61 -0.76 4.18
N TYR A 283 -7.86 -0.30 4.30
CA TYR A 283 -8.67 -0.41 5.52
C TYR A 283 -9.43 -1.72 5.64
N PHE A 284 -9.49 -2.53 4.58
CA PHE A 284 -10.05 -3.87 4.72
C PHE A 284 -9.18 -4.73 5.63
N GLU A 285 -9.84 -5.56 6.44
CA GLU A 285 -9.15 -6.47 7.34
C GLU A 285 -8.13 -7.33 6.60
N SER A 286 -6.92 -7.32 7.14
CA SER A 286 -5.85 -8.19 6.69
C SER A 286 -6.21 -9.62 6.97
N SER A 287 -5.88 -10.48 6.02
CA SER A 287 -6.43 -11.81 6.01
C SER A 287 -5.27 -12.78 6.36
N PRO A 288 -5.37 -13.63 7.41
CA PRO A 288 -4.24 -14.33 8.04
C PRO A 288 -3.87 -15.69 7.40
N LEU A 289 -2.58 -15.95 7.15
CA LEU A 289 -2.12 -17.09 6.32
C LEU A 289 -2.62 -18.48 6.77
N LYS A 290 -2.79 -18.70 8.08
CA LYS A 290 -3.15 -20.00 8.67
C LYS A 290 -4.67 -20.27 8.85
N ASN A 291 -5.58 -19.31 8.62
CA ASN A 291 -7.01 -19.51 8.96
C ASN A 291 -7.86 -20.18 7.87
N VAL A 292 -7.28 -20.89 6.92
CA VAL A 292 -8.11 -21.54 5.89
C VAL A 292 -8.85 -22.76 6.45
N ASP A 293 -8.37 -23.30 7.58
CA ASP A 293 -9.06 -24.31 8.40
C ASP A 293 -10.41 -23.83 9.00
N LYS A 294 -10.79 -22.56 8.83
CA LYS A 294 -12.07 -21.99 9.33
C LYS A 294 -13.09 -21.64 8.27
N ILE A 295 -12.75 -21.70 6.97
CA ILE A 295 -13.70 -21.34 5.90
C ILE A 295 -14.35 -22.62 5.39
N SER A 296 -15.65 -22.79 5.66
CA SER A 296 -16.40 -23.96 5.18
C SER A 296 -16.66 -23.90 3.67
N ILE A 297 -16.96 -25.05 3.07
CA ILE A 297 -17.37 -25.13 1.66
C ILE A 297 -18.62 -24.25 1.43
N GLU A 298 -19.57 -24.25 2.38
CA GLU A 298 -20.79 -23.44 2.25
C GLU A 298 -20.50 -21.93 2.20
N GLN A 299 -19.49 -21.47 2.94
CA GLN A 299 -19.05 -20.07 2.89
C GLN A 299 -18.44 -19.73 1.52
N GLY A 300 -17.67 -20.67 0.93
CA GLY A 300 -17.15 -20.55 -0.43
C GLY A 300 -18.26 -20.47 -1.47
N ASP A 301 -19.25 -21.36 -1.39
CA ASP A 301 -20.45 -21.34 -2.26
C ASP A 301 -21.22 -20.02 -2.13
N THR A 302 -21.41 -19.53 -0.90
CA THR A 302 -22.07 -18.25 -0.64
C THR A 302 -21.36 -17.09 -1.34
N TRP A 303 -20.03 -17.03 -1.25
CA TRP A 303 -19.25 -16.00 -1.94
C TRP A 303 -19.31 -16.11 -3.46
N ILE A 304 -19.32 -17.34 -4.00
CA ILE A 304 -19.49 -17.58 -5.43
C ILE A 304 -20.85 -17.06 -5.90
N ASP A 305 -21.93 -17.38 -5.19
CA ASP A 305 -23.29 -16.96 -5.55
C ASP A 305 -23.47 -15.44 -5.47
N ILE A 306 -22.90 -14.81 -4.43
CA ILE A 306 -22.88 -13.35 -4.30
C ILE A 306 -22.13 -12.74 -5.49
N LEU A 307 -20.93 -13.26 -5.78
CA LEU A 307 -20.09 -12.73 -6.84
C LEU A 307 -20.76 -12.85 -8.21
N GLU A 308 -21.43 -13.96 -8.50
CA GLU A 308 -22.19 -14.16 -9.74
C GLU A 308 -23.30 -13.12 -9.90
N LYS A 309 -24.12 -12.94 -8.86
CA LYS A 309 -25.21 -11.94 -8.86
C LYS A 309 -24.67 -10.51 -8.95
N GLN A 310 -23.51 -10.23 -8.36
CA GLN A 310 -22.88 -8.92 -8.48
C GLN A 310 -22.35 -8.68 -9.89
N ILE A 311 -21.76 -9.69 -10.53
CA ILE A 311 -21.27 -9.60 -11.91
C ILE A 311 -22.42 -9.38 -12.89
N SER A 312 -23.54 -10.10 -12.74
CA SER A 312 -24.70 -9.92 -13.63
C SER A 312 -25.26 -8.51 -13.57
N ASN A 313 -25.23 -7.89 -12.38
CA ASN A 313 -25.83 -6.59 -12.15
C ASN A 313 -24.89 -5.42 -12.49
N LEU A 314 -23.60 -5.65 -12.79
CA LEU A 314 -22.60 -4.59 -13.04
C LEU A 314 -23.04 -3.57 -14.09
N ASN A 315 -23.62 -4.04 -15.20
CA ASN A 315 -24.04 -3.19 -16.32
C ASN A 315 -25.39 -2.50 -16.08
N GLU A 316 -26.17 -2.98 -15.10
CA GLU A 316 -27.51 -2.47 -14.75
C GLU A 316 -27.46 -1.46 -13.61
N GLN A 317 -26.26 -1.19 -13.06
CA GLN A 317 -26.07 -0.25 -11.97
C GLN A 317 -26.45 1.18 -12.40
N ARG A 318 -27.37 1.78 -11.64
CA ARG A 318 -27.66 3.22 -11.75
C ARG A 318 -26.43 4.02 -11.33
N ASN A 319 -26.23 5.19 -11.96
CA ASN A 319 -25.26 6.15 -11.43
C ASN A 319 -25.78 6.69 -10.09
N CYS A 320 -25.04 6.42 -9.02
CA CYS A 320 -25.42 6.72 -7.64
C CYS A 320 -24.61 7.86 -7.01
N GLY A 321 -23.69 8.50 -7.73
CA GLY A 321 -22.92 9.61 -7.19
C GLY A 321 -21.77 9.24 -6.25
N CYS A 322 -21.61 7.96 -5.86
CA CYS A 322 -20.62 7.57 -4.86
C CYS A 322 -19.17 7.74 -5.35
N ARG A 323 -18.92 7.68 -6.67
CA ARG A 323 -17.60 7.91 -7.25
C ARG A 323 -17.25 9.40 -7.23
N GLU A 324 -18.24 10.26 -7.46
CA GLU A 324 -18.14 11.71 -7.36
C GLU A 324 -17.83 12.12 -5.92
N VAL A 325 -18.55 11.57 -4.93
CA VAL A 325 -18.26 11.77 -3.50
C VAL A 325 -16.84 11.30 -3.15
N TRP A 326 -16.44 10.13 -3.65
CA TRP A 326 -15.08 9.62 -3.44
C TRP A 326 -14.03 10.60 -3.96
N ASN A 327 -14.17 11.05 -5.21
CA ASN A 327 -13.22 11.96 -5.84
C ASN A 327 -13.19 13.33 -5.15
N GLU A 328 -14.37 13.89 -4.80
CA GLU A 328 -14.51 15.13 -4.05
C GLU A 328 -13.77 15.04 -2.73
N MET A 329 -14.01 14.01 -1.93
CA MET A 329 -13.39 13.86 -0.61
C MET A 329 -11.89 13.66 -0.67
N HIS A 330 -11.38 12.96 -1.70
CA HIS A 330 -9.95 12.88 -1.96
C HIS A 330 -9.37 14.25 -2.33
N SER A 331 -10.08 15.03 -3.16
CA SER A 331 -9.66 16.39 -3.53
C SER A 331 -9.68 17.36 -2.34
N LEU A 332 -10.58 17.13 -1.37
CA LEU A 332 -10.66 17.86 -0.11
C LEU A 332 -9.68 17.33 0.96
N TYR A 333 -8.85 16.32 0.63
CA TYR A 333 -7.87 15.69 1.51
C TYR A 333 -8.47 14.91 2.70
N PHE A 334 -9.75 14.53 2.60
CA PHE A 334 -10.45 13.64 3.54
C PHE A 334 -10.52 12.19 3.02
N GLY A 335 -9.69 11.85 2.03
CA GLY A 335 -9.67 10.53 1.37
C GLY A 335 -9.62 9.37 2.36
N ASN A 336 -8.74 9.41 3.37
CA ASN A 336 -8.64 8.36 4.38
C ASN A 336 -9.96 8.13 5.15
N GLN A 337 -10.67 9.19 5.54
CA GLN A 337 -11.93 9.05 6.27
C GLN A 337 -13.03 8.49 5.36
N ASN A 338 -13.06 8.97 4.12
CA ASN A 338 -13.96 8.45 3.11
C ASN A 338 -13.71 6.97 2.82
N GLU A 339 -12.45 6.56 2.66
CA GLU A 339 -12.06 5.16 2.47
C GLU A 339 -12.49 4.27 3.65
N LYS A 340 -12.31 4.72 4.90
CA LYS A 340 -12.77 4.01 6.10
C LYS A 340 -14.28 3.78 6.08
N THR A 341 -15.06 4.83 5.85
CA THR A 341 -16.52 4.74 5.78
C THR A 341 -16.97 3.80 4.65
N PHE A 342 -16.32 3.86 3.48
CA PHE A 342 -16.64 2.95 2.37
C PHE A 342 -16.37 1.49 2.75
N VAL A 343 -15.26 1.21 3.42
CA VAL A 343 -14.94 -0.14 3.92
C VAL A 343 -15.93 -0.60 4.99
N GLU A 344 -16.32 0.27 5.93
CA GLU A 344 -17.31 -0.02 6.96
C GLU A 344 -18.66 -0.42 6.34
N VAL A 345 -19.14 0.36 5.36
CA VAL A 345 -20.39 0.07 4.62
C VAL A 345 -20.29 -1.27 3.88
N ILE A 346 -19.15 -1.58 3.25
CA ILE A 346 -18.94 -2.85 2.55
C ILE A 346 -18.93 -4.02 3.53
N ASN A 347 -18.23 -3.89 4.67
CA ASN A 347 -18.15 -4.93 5.69
C ASN A 347 -19.51 -5.25 6.31
N GLN A 348 -20.36 -4.23 6.55
CA GLN A 348 -21.74 -4.43 7.00
C GLN A 348 -22.60 -5.25 6.03
N GLN A 349 -22.18 -5.33 4.76
CA GLN A 349 -22.92 -6.00 3.70
C GLN A 349 -22.20 -7.24 3.15
N GLU A 350 -21.20 -7.76 3.85
CA GLU A 350 -20.26 -8.76 3.33
C GLU A 350 -20.95 -9.96 2.64
N ASN A 351 -21.96 -10.55 3.28
CA ASN A 351 -22.62 -11.78 2.83
C ASN A 351 -24.01 -11.54 2.21
N VAL A 352 -24.30 -10.34 1.73
CA VAL A 352 -25.61 -9.97 1.17
C VAL A 352 -25.48 -9.54 -0.29
N VAL A 353 -26.44 -9.86 -1.15
CA VAL A 353 -26.46 -9.32 -2.52
C VAL A 353 -26.97 -7.88 -2.46
N VAL A 354 -26.23 -6.96 -3.06
CA VAL A 354 -26.53 -5.53 -3.02
C VAL A 354 -26.96 -5.08 -4.41
N SER A 355 -28.25 -4.76 -4.56
CA SER A 355 -28.84 -4.29 -5.82
C SER A 355 -28.67 -2.79 -6.01
N GLU A 356 -28.79 -2.00 -4.94
CA GLU A 356 -28.69 -0.54 -4.96
C GLU A 356 -27.41 -0.04 -4.30
N CYS A 357 -27.04 1.22 -4.53
CA CYS A 357 -25.87 1.77 -3.84
C CYS A 357 -26.18 1.88 -2.34
N PRO A 358 -25.37 1.25 -1.48
CA PRO A 358 -25.63 1.26 -0.05
C PRO A 358 -25.20 2.55 0.64
N LEU A 359 -24.58 3.47 -0.11
CA LEU A 359 -24.22 4.78 0.40
C LEU A 359 -25.47 5.65 0.45
N SER A 360 -26.06 5.84 1.63
CA SER A 360 -27.08 6.87 1.79
C SER A 360 -26.42 8.25 1.84
N ALA A 361 -27.09 9.26 1.29
CA ALA A 361 -26.61 10.65 1.35
C ALA A 361 -26.42 11.09 2.81
N GLU A 362 -27.31 10.69 3.71
CA GLU A 362 -27.28 11.02 5.14
C GLU A 362 -26.05 10.46 5.86
N HIS A 363 -25.62 9.24 5.54
CA HIS A 363 -24.49 8.57 6.23
C HIS A 363 -23.16 9.30 6.04
N PHE A 364 -23.04 10.05 4.95
CA PHE A 364 -21.80 10.73 4.58
C PHE A 364 -21.88 12.25 4.68
N GLN A 365 -23.08 12.82 4.80
CA GLN A 365 -23.30 14.26 4.74
C GLN A 365 -22.56 14.99 5.87
N GLU A 366 -22.48 14.43 7.07
CA GLU A 366 -21.77 15.06 8.19
C GLU A 366 -20.27 15.18 7.90
N THR A 367 -19.62 14.09 7.49
CA THR A 367 -18.19 14.08 7.16
C THR A 367 -17.89 14.98 5.96
N ARG A 368 -18.76 14.98 4.95
CA ARG A 368 -18.66 15.88 3.79
C ARG A 368 -18.80 17.35 4.20
N ASN A 369 -19.78 17.69 5.02
CA ASN A 369 -19.98 19.06 5.53
C ASN A 369 -18.76 19.51 6.36
N LYS A 370 -18.22 18.64 7.21
CA LYS A 370 -16.97 18.90 7.95
C LYS A 370 -15.80 19.16 7.01
N ALA A 371 -15.65 18.36 5.95
CA ALA A 371 -14.59 18.55 4.96
C ALA A 371 -14.74 19.86 4.18
N LEU A 372 -15.96 20.18 3.74
CA LEU A 372 -16.27 21.45 3.06
C LEU A 372 -15.98 22.64 3.96
N GLU A 373 -16.39 22.61 5.22
CA GLU A 373 -16.11 23.68 6.19
C GLU A 373 -14.61 23.81 6.45
N ALA A 374 -13.91 22.69 6.68
CA ALA A 374 -12.46 22.68 6.86
C ALA A 374 -11.71 23.19 5.62
N SER A 375 -12.26 22.98 4.42
CA SER A 375 -11.66 23.42 3.16
C SER A 375 -11.75 24.92 2.90
N LYS A 376 -12.61 25.66 3.62
CA LYS A 376 -12.72 27.12 3.48
C LYS A 376 -11.43 27.83 3.88
N ILE A 377 -10.85 27.42 5.02
CA ILE A 377 -9.60 27.99 5.56
C ILE A 377 -8.42 27.06 5.35
N LYS A 378 -8.65 25.77 5.06
CA LYS A 378 -7.62 24.75 4.81
C LYS A 378 -6.61 24.63 5.96
N LEU A 379 -7.04 24.84 7.21
CA LEU A 379 -6.14 24.91 8.36
C LEU A 379 -5.28 23.64 8.55
N PHE A 380 -5.83 22.47 8.26
CA PHE A 380 -5.11 21.19 8.33
C PHE A 380 -3.93 21.10 7.33
N GLN A 381 -3.91 21.92 6.26
CA GLN A 381 -2.86 21.89 5.24
C GLN A 381 -1.69 22.83 5.51
N ILE A 382 -1.67 23.56 6.64
CA ILE A 382 -0.63 24.56 6.94
C ILE A 382 0.79 24.00 6.83
N TYR A 383 0.99 22.71 7.04
CA TYR A 383 2.29 22.06 6.94
C TYR A 383 2.84 21.97 5.51
N THR A 384 1.97 22.04 4.50
CA THR A 384 2.32 21.82 3.09
C THR A 384 2.98 23.03 2.44
N VAL A 385 2.82 24.23 3.01
CA VAL A 385 3.40 25.48 2.49
C VAL A 385 4.80 25.79 3.04
N PHE A 386 5.42 24.84 3.74
CA PHE A 386 6.74 25.01 4.34
C PHE A 386 7.78 24.06 3.76
N CYS A 387 8.98 24.59 3.55
CA CYS A 387 10.16 23.78 3.44
C CYS A 387 10.60 23.27 4.81
N TRP A 388 10.65 21.95 4.95
CA TRP A 388 11.00 21.25 6.18
C TRP A 388 12.47 20.81 6.25
N ASN A 389 13.30 21.25 5.29
CA ASN A 389 14.74 21.00 5.34
C ASN A 389 15.39 21.86 6.43
N CYS A 390 15.71 21.24 7.58
CA CYS A 390 16.20 21.92 8.78
C CYS A 390 17.71 22.20 8.79
N ASP A 391 18.47 21.64 7.84
CA ASP A 391 19.92 21.45 8.02
C ASP A 391 20.78 22.71 7.89
N ARG A 392 20.22 23.85 7.47
CA ARG A 392 21.00 25.11 7.36
C ARG A 392 20.77 26.11 8.48
N ASN A 393 19.61 26.14 9.14
CA ASN A 393 19.27 27.20 10.12
C ASN A 393 18.27 26.77 11.22
N GLY A 394 17.95 25.47 11.36
CA GLY A 394 17.05 24.98 12.41
C GLY A 394 15.60 25.48 12.34
N ILE A 395 15.19 25.97 11.15
CA ILE A 395 13.97 26.72 10.91
C ILE A 395 13.31 26.28 9.59
N CYS A 396 12.05 25.85 9.66
CA CYS A 396 11.19 25.63 8.49
C CYS A 396 10.75 26.98 7.88
N CYS A 397 10.96 27.18 6.59
CA CYS A 397 10.65 28.45 5.92
C CYS A 397 9.41 28.30 5.04
N ILE A 398 8.58 29.35 4.96
CA ILE A 398 7.47 29.40 3.99
C ILE A 398 8.07 29.41 2.57
N PHE A 399 7.38 28.77 1.63
CA PHE A 399 7.77 28.85 0.22
C PHE A 399 7.53 30.27 -0.33
N ASP A 400 8.30 30.64 -1.36
CA ASP A 400 8.19 31.94 -2.03
C ASP A 400 8.51 31.80 -3.54
N ASN A 401 8.23 32.85 -4.31
CA ASN A 401 8.47 32.86 -5.76
C ASN A 401 9.94 33.15 -6.15
N LEU A 402 10.85 33.31 -5.18
CA LEU A 402 12.25 33.70 -5.42
C LEU A 402 13.17 32.49 -5.24
N GLU A 403 13.90 32.44 -4.13
CA GLU A 403 14.90 31.40 -3.85
C GLU A 403 14.28 30.12 -3.29
N ARG A 404 13.08 30.21 -2.71
CA ARG A 404 12.41 29.10 -2.03
C ARG A 404 11.19 28.62 -2.79
N LYS A 405 11.26 28.63 -4.11
CA LYS A 405 10.21 28.09 -4.99
C LYS A 405 9.96 26.60 -4.69
N PRO A 406 8.69 26.17 -4.50
CA PRO A 406 8.38 24.78 -4.17
C PRO A 406 8.57 23.91 -5.40
N CYS A 407 9.41 22.89 -5.26
CA CYS A 407 9.72 21.92 -6.28
C CYS A 407 9.12 20.57 -5.87
N ILE A 408 8.33 19.94 -6.75
CA ILE A 408 7.59 18.71 -6.45
C ILE A 408 8.43 17.46 -6.68
N CYS A 409 8.40 16.52 -5.73
CA CYS A 409 9.03 15.22 -5.91
C CYS A 409 8.24 14.36 -6.90
N SER A 410 8.90 13.81 -7.92
CA SER A 410 8.27 12.93 -8.91
C SER A 410 7.65 11.66 -8.29
N GLY A 411 8.29 11.12 -7.24
CA GLY A 411 7.85 9.90 -6.56
C GLY A 411 6.67 10.10 -5.61
N CYS A 412 6.79 11.01 -4.64
CA CYS A 412 5.80 11.17 -3.57
C CYS A 412 5.02 12.49 -3.60
N LYS A 413 5.20 13.32 -4.63
CA LYS A 413 4.48 14.59 -4.82
C LYS A 413 4.64 15.61 -3.71
N MET A 414 5.63 15.43 -2.83
CA MET A 414 5.90 16.38 -1.75
C MET A 414 6.86 17.46 -2.21
N ALA A 415 6.58 18.70 -1.82
CA ALA A 415 7.37 19.87 -2.18
C ALA A 415 8.63 20.02 -1.30
N THR A 416 9.71 20.49 -1.91
CA THR A 416 10.89 21.03 -1.21
C THR A 416 11.32 22.35 -1.84
N CYS A 417 12.23 23.10 -1.21
CA CYS A 417 12.65 24.40 -1.72
C CYS A 417 13.70 24.29 -2.85
N MET A 418 13.64 25.18 -3.84
CA MET A 418 14.63 25.22 -4.92
C MET A 418 16.06 25.43 -4.39
N ASP A 419 16.26 26.33 -3.41
CA ASP A 419 17.55 26.52 -2.74
C ASP A 419 18.11 25.20 -2.16
N CYS A 420 17.24 24.39 -1.54
CA CYS A 420 17.56 23.08 -0.97
C CYS A 420 18.07 22.10 -2.04
N LEU A 421 17.50 22.16 -3.24
CA LEU A 421 17.89 21.32 -4.38
C LEU A 421 19.16 21.82 -5.08
N ARG A 422 19.38 23.15 -5.10
CA ARG A 422 20.61 23.73 -5.67
C ARG A 422 21.82 23.39 -4.83
N THR A 423 21.65 23.35 -3.51
CA THR A 423 22.75 23.22 -2.56
C THR A 423 23.21 21.80 -2.28
N ASN A 424 22.46 20.78 -2.73
CA ASN A 424 22.90 19.39 -2.66
C ASN A 424 22.54 18.64 -3.96
N ALA A 425 23.55 18.33 -4.77
CA ALA A 425 23.40 17.60 -6.03
C ALA A 425 22.91 16.15 -5.85
N ASN A 426 23.03 15.58 -4.65
CA ASN A 426 22.54 14.26 -4.30
C ASN A 426 21.29 14.32 -3.43
N TYR A 427 20.59 15.46 -3.43
CA TYR A 427 19.41 15.65 -2.58
C TYR A 427 18.35 14.61 -2.91
N LYS A 428 18.16 13.70 -1.95
CA LYS A 428 17.06 12.75 -1.93
C LYS A 428 15.87 13.41 -1.28
N CYS A 429 14.69 13.10 -1.78
CA CYS A 429 13.47 13.53 -1.15
C CYS A 429 13.42 13.00 0.28
N PHE A 430 13.38 13.91 1.27
CA PHE A 430 13.23 13.59 2.70
C PHE A 430 11.97 12.77 3.04
N HIS A 431 11.12 12.57 2.04
CA HIS A 431 9.83 11.96 2.15
C HIS A 431 9.77 10.59 1.48
N CYS A 432 10.38 10.38 0.31
CA CYS A 432 10.37 9.05 -0.35
C CYS A 432 11.73 8.53 -0.77
N GLY A 433 12.84 9.16 -0.37
CA GLY A 433 14.20 8.72 -0.67
C GLY A 433 14.60 8.85 -2.15
N ASN A 434 13.62 8.97 -3.06
CA ASN A 434 13.86 9.18 -4.48
C ASN A 434 14.61 10.50 -4.69
N ARG A 435 15.55 10.48 -5.63
CA ARG A 435 16.17 11.70 -6.12
C ARG A 435 15.09 12.57 -6.78
N PHE A 436 15.21 13.88 -6.62
CA PHE A 436 14.32 14.82 -7.32
C PHE A 436 14.54 14.81 -8.84
N PHE A 437 15.63 14.19 -9.33
CA PHE A 437 15.97 14.10 -10.75
C PHE A 437 16.77 12.82 -11.05
N ASN A 438 16.60 12.31 -12.27
CA ASN A 438 17.53 11.34 -12.86
C ASN A 438 18.64 12.13 -13.55
N GLN A 439 19.86 12.02 -13.04
CA GLN A 439 21.00 12.71 -13.64
C GLN A 439 21.45 11.91 -14.88
N LYS A 440 21.04 12.34 -16.07
CA LYS A 440 21.77 11.99 -17.31
C LYS A 440 22.91 13.00 -17.47
N PHE A 441 24.10 12.52 -17.82
CA PHE A 441 25.26 13.40 -18.05
C PHE A 441 24.92 14.43 -19.15
N GLY A 442 25.08 15.72 -18.86
CA GLY A 442 24.95 16.82 -19.83
C GLY A 442 23.58 17.50 -19.93
N GLU A 443 22.55 17.08 -19.18
CA GLU A 443 21.23 17.72 -19.20
C GLU A 443 21.07 18.80 -18.09
N GLU A 444 20.45 19.92 -18.45
CA GLU A 444 20.07 21.00 -17.53
C GLU A 444 19.06 20.51 -16.48
N ARG A 445 19.24 20.88 -15.20
CA ARG A 445 18.31 20.48 -14.13
C ARG A 445 16.97 21.21 -14.28
N ARG A 446 15.96 20.53 -14.79
CA ARG A 446 14.58 21.02 -14.80
C ARG A 446 13.86 20.63 -13.50
N TYR A 447 13.33 21.63 -12.81
CA TYR A 447 12.54 21.46 -11.60
C TYR A 447 11.06 21.66 -11.92
N ASN A 448 10.23 20.68 -11.56
CA ASN A 448 8.77 20.86 -11.64
C ASN A 448 8.33 21.68 -10.44
N VAL A 449 7.76 22.85 -10.72
CA VAL A 449 7.20 23.73 -9.69
C VAL A 449 5.87 23.16 -9.21
N ASP A 450 5.64 23.24 -7.91
CA ASP A 450 4.34 22.95 -7.31
C ASP A 450 3.48 24.23 -7.25
N GLU A 451 2.80 24.56 -8.35
CA GLU A 451 1.96 25.76 -8.44
C GLU A 451 0.81 25.73 -7.42
N ALA A 452 0.25 24.55 -7.12
CA ALA A 452 -0.81 24.41 -6.13
C ALA A 452 -0.36 24.81 -4.71
N VAL A 453 0.91 24.55 -4.37
CA VAL A 453 1.50 25.01 -3.10
C VAL A 453 1.71 26.53 -3.11
N MET A 454 2.09 27.12 -4.26
CA MET A 454 2.21 28.58 -4.38
C MET A 454 0.86 29.29 -4.22
N ASP A 455 -0.19 28.78 -4.88
CA ASP A 455 -1.56 29.29 -4.72
C ASP A 455 -2.00 29.21 -3.25
N LEU A 456 -1.61 28.14 -2.55
CA LEU A 456 -1.92 27.97 -1.13
C LEU A 456 -1.14 28.96 -0.23
N VAL A 457 0.13 29.26 -0.56
CA VAL A 457 0.91 30.30 0.12
C VAL A 457 0.24 31.66 -0.04
N GLU A 458 -0.16 32.01 -1.26
CA GLU A 458 -0.86 33.28 -1.55
C GLU A 458 -2.21 33.36 -0.81
N PHE A 459 -2.98 32.27 -0.85
CA PHE A 459 -4.23 32.15 -0.12
C PHE A 459 -4.05 32.39 1.38
N TYR A 460 -3.06 31.76 2.01
CA TYR A 460 -2.79 31.92 3.43
C TYR A 460 -2.23 33.29 3.81
N THR A 461 -1.37 33.87 2.99
CA THR A 461 -0.81 35.20 3.26
C THR A 461 -1.87 36.29 3.13
N THR A 462 -2.81 36.13 2.19
CA THR A 462 -3.96 37.04 1.98
C THR A 462 -4.99 36.93 3.11
N ASN A 463 -5.24 35.72 3.61
CA ASN A 463 -6.22 35.45 4.66
C ASN A 463 -5.56 35.22 6.03
N CYS A 464 -4.39 35.81 6.27
CA CYS A 464 -3.51 35.45 7.39
C CYS A 464 -4.10 35.74 8.78
N VAL A 465 -4.92 36.79 8.91
CA VAL A 465 -5.61 37.15 10.17
C VAL A 465 -6.78 36.20 10.45
N GLU A 466 -7.59 35.88 9.44
CA GLU A 466 -8.69 34.91 9.56
C GLU A 466 -8.15 33.50 9.86
N LEU A 467 -7.04 33.11 9.22
CA LEU A 467 -6.32 31.87 9.52
C LEU A 467 -5.83 31.85 10.98
N PHE A 468 -5.30 32.96 11.48
CA PHE A 468 -4.82 33.06 12.86
C PHE A 468 -5.97 32.93 13.87
N GLU A 469 -7.07 33.65 13.64
CA GLU A 469 -8.28 33.58 14.46
C GLU A 469 -8.84 32.16 14.49
N LYS A 470 -8.99 31.54 13.30
CA LYS A 470 -9.48 30.17 13.18
C LYS A 470 -8.56 29.19 13.90
N TRP A 471 -7.24 29.32 13.77
CA TRP A 471 -6.26 28.50 14.52
C TRP A 471 -6.35 28.69 16.03
N TRP A 472 -6.57 29.94 16.49
CA TRP A 472 -6.72 30.22 17.92
C TRP A 472 -7.98 29.58 18.49
N ALA A 473 -9.09 29.60 17.76
CA ALA A 473 -10.36 29.00 18.17
C ALA A 473 -10.45 27.48 17.91
N CYS A 474 -9.59 26.90 17.06
CA CYS A 474 -9.78 25.53 16.58
C CYS A 474 -9.64 24.46 17.67
N GLU A 475 -10.27 23.33 17.40
CA GLU A 475 -10.01 22.06 18.08
C GLU A 475 -8.74 21.38 17.55
N ALA A 476 -8.22 20.42 18.31
CA ALA A 476 -7.00 19.70 17.95
C ALA A 476 -7.16 18.88 16.66
N SER A 477 -8.35 18.32 16.45
CA SER A 477 -8.70 17.53 15.27
C SER A 477 -8.59 18.33 13.99
N GLU A 478 -8.93 19.63 14.00
CA GLU A 478 -8.82 20.51 12.82
C GLU A 478 -7.36 20.75 12.35
N LEU A 479 -6.37 20.36 13.18
CA LEU A 479 -4.94 20.39 12.85
C LEU A 479 -4.40 19.00 12.44
N SER A 480 -5.24 17.97 12.47
CA SER A 480 -4.79 16.59 12.29
C SER A 480 -4.59 16.25 10.82
N PHE A 481 -3.33 16.36 10.36
CA PHE A 481 -2.93 16.05 8.99
C PHE A 481 -1.73 15.12 8.95
N CYS A 482 -1.83 14.07 8.15
CA CYS A 482 -0.72 13.16 7.89
C CYS A 482 0.04 13.60 6.64
N LEU A 483 1.24 14.16 6.82
CA LEU A 483 2.13 14.54 5.72
C LEU A 483 2.61 13.36 4.87
N SER A 484 2.46 12.12 5.33
CA SER A 484 2.92 10.91 4.65
C SER A 484 1.94 10.41 3.58
N CYS A 485 0.65 10.42 3.87
CA CYS A 485 -0.40 10.13 2.88
C CYS A 485 -1.05 11.39 2.30
N SER A 486 -0.71 12.58 2.80
CA SER A 486 -1.31 13.86 2.42
C SER A 486 -2.83 13.83 2.61
N SER A 487 -3.28 13.43 3.79
CA SER A 487 -4.71 13.33 4.13
C SER A 487 -4.93 13.72 5.58
N TYR A 488 -6.09 14.30 5.85
CA TYR A 488 -6.68 14.43 7.17
C TYR A 488 -6.82 13.05 7.84
N SER A 489 -6.68 12.99 9.16
CA SER A 489 -6.86 11.77 9.96
C SER A 489 -7.21 12.09 11.40
N ASP A 490 -8.23 11.44 11.95
CA ASP A 490 -8.57 11.56 13.38
C ASP A 490 -7.67 10.69 14.29
N GLY A 491 -6.99 9.70 13.72
CA GLY A 491 -6.01 8.85 14.40
C GLY A 491 -4.61 9.20 13.94
N LEU A 492 -3.99 10.21 14.56
CA LEU A 492 -2.55 10.45 14.43
C LEU A 492 -1.81 9.70 15.53
N GLU A 493 -0.71 9.07 15.19
CA GLU A 493 0.11 8.25 16.08
C GLU A 493 1.60 8.62 15.98
N VAL A 494 2.35 8.19 16.99
CA VAL A 494 3.80 8.23 17.01
C VAL A 494 4.37 7.02 17.75
N CYS A 495 5.60 6.62 17.44
CA CYS A 495 6.29 5.61 18.23
C CYS A 495 6.91 6.22 19.48
N ALA A 496 6.46 5.76 20.65
CA ALA A 496 6.90 6.28 21.94
C ALA A 496 8.41 6.09 22.17
N PHE A 497 8.94 4.91 21.79
CA PHE A 497 10.36 4.60 21.90
C PHE A 497 11.23 5.54 21.08
N CYS A 498 10.89 5.71 19.80
CA CYS A 498 11.59 6.59 18.88
C CYS A 498 11.64 8.02 19.44
N GLU A 499 10.51 8.54 19.92
CA GLU A 499 10.44 9.92 20.41
C GLU A 499 11.11 10.14 21.76
N LEU A 500 11.13 9.15 22.66
CA LEU A 500 11.79 9.28 23.96
C LEU A 500 13.32 9.14 23.86
N SER A 501 13.81 8.28 22.97
CA SER A 501 15.24 8.04 22.76
C SER A 501 15.93 9.13 21.91
N HIS A 502 15.14 10.05 21.35
CA HIS A 502 15.62 11.04 20.42
C HIS A 502 16.32 12.23 21.10
N ARG A 503 17.41 12.77 20.52
CA ARG A 503 18.12 13.94 21.06
C ARG A 503 17.23 15.19 21.15
N MET A 504 16.31 15.35 20.20
CA MET A 504 15.25 16.38 20.23
C MET A 504 13.90 15.72 20.53
N ASN A 505 13.81 15.02 21.66
CA ASN A 505 12.61 14.31 22.07
C ASN A 505 11.39 15.23 22.22
N VAL A 506 10.27 14.90 21.58
CA VAL A 506 8.98 15.59 21.80
C VAL A 506 8.22 15.02 22.98
N LEU A 507 8.56 13.81 23.40
CA LEU A 507 7.95 13.15 24.53
C LEU A 507 8.92 13.15 25.71
N ARG A 508 8.36 13.16 26.91
CA ARG A 508 9.06 12.94 28.17
C ARG A 508 8.20 12.05 29.07
N SER A 509 8.87 11.38 30.00
CA SER A 509 8.25 10.61 31.07
C SER A 509 8.84 11.04 32.41
N ASN A 510 8.03 10.95 33.46
CA ASN A 510 8.48 11.21 34.84
C ASN A 510 9.35 10.07 35.40
N LYS A 511 9.30 8.87 34.80
CA LYS A 511 10.14 7.74 35.21
C LYS A 511 11.41 7.73 34.36
N LYS A 512 12.58 7.58 35.00
CA LYS A 512 13.85 7.32 34.29
C LYS A 512 13.75 5.97 33.60
N ILE A 513 14.02 5.96 32.29
CA ILE A 513 14.00 4.76 31.45
C ILE A 513 15.43 4.26 31.31
N TYR A 514 15.66 3.02 31.69
CA TYR A 514 16.98 2.37 31.69
C TYR A 514 17.14 1.33 30.56
N CYS A 515 16.04 0.83 29.98
CA CYS A 515 16.07 -0.05 28.81
C CYS A 515 14.74 -0.04 28.01
N SER A 516 14.78 -0.55 26.77
CA SER A 516 13.63 -0.66 25.85
C SER A 516 12.47 -1.52 26.40
N ALA A 517 12.75 -2.48 27.28
CA ALA A 517 11.73 -3.29 27.95
C ALA A 517 10.88 -2.53 28.99
N GLN A 518 11.26 -1.31 29.38
CA GLN A 518 10.45 -0.50 30.32
C GLN A 518 9.36 0.32 29.62
N PHE A 519 9.29 0.29 28.29
CA PHE A 519 8.24 0.95 27.51
C PHE A 519 6.91 0.18 27.52
N HIS A 520 6.90 -1.06 27.98
CA HIS A 520 5.79 -2.02 27.84
C HIS A 520 4.50 -1.71 28.62
N GLN A 521 4.44 -0.71 29.52
CA GLN A 521 3.25 -0.55 30.37
C GLN A 521 2.95 0.90 30.76
N ASN A 522 1.77 1.40 30.36
CA ASN A 522 0.99 2.50 30.98
C ASN A 522 1.82 3.66 31.53
N MET A 523 2.89 4.02 30.84
CA MET A 523 3.79 5.07 31.29
C MET A 523 3.11 6.40 30.98
N PRO A 524 2.92 7.29 31.97
CA PRO A 524 2.36 8.59 31.70
C PRO A 524 3.35 9.37 30.81
N LEU A 525 2.92 9.65 29.58
CA LEU A 525 3.67 10.41 28.61
C LEU A 525 3.20 11.86 28.60
N PHE A 526 4.15 12.76 28.42
CA PHE A 526 3.90 14.18 28.33
C PHE A 526 4.67 14.75 27.15
N PHE A 527 4.10 15.78 26.53
CA PHE A 527 4.82 16.52 25.50
C PHE A 527 5.89 17.45 26.11
N ASN A 528 6.98 17.62 25.38
CA ASN A 528 8.04 18.58 25.65
C ASN A 528 7.85 19.83 24.79
N PHE A 529 7.38 20.92 25.40
CA PHE A 529 7.06 22.19 24.73
C PHE A 529 8.16 22.67 23.77
N SER A 530 9.43 22.58 24.17
CA SER A 530 10.56 23.16 23.41
C SER A 530 10.83 22.46 22.07
N ASN A 531 10.46 21.19 21.94
CA ASN A 531 10.82 20.34 20.80
C ASN A 531 9.67 20.07 19.82
N LEU A 532 8.46 20.58 20.11
CA LEU A 532 7.27 20.36 19.30
C LEU A 532 7.30 21.05 17.92
N LYS A 533 8.19 22.02 17.69
CA LYS A 533 8.26 22.78 16.43
C LYS A 533 8.43 21.93 15.16
N THR A 534 9.05 20.76 15.29
CA THR A 534 9.28 19.81 14.18
C THR A 534 8.46 18.53 14.35
N PHE A 535 7.51 18.52 15.28
CA PHE A 535 6.70 17.33 15.53
C PHE A 535 5.77 16.95 14.37
N PRO A 536 5.20 17.90 13.59
CA PRO A 536 4.29 17.55 12.51
C PRO A 536 4.86 16.64 11.43
N ILE A 537 6.18 16.61 11.29
CA ILE A 537 6.87 15.77 10.32
C ILE A 537 7.20 14.38 10.85
N ARG A 538 6.90 14.09 12.12
CA ARG A 538 7.23 12.82 12.79
C ARG A 538 6.02 11.96 13.11
N TRP A 539 4.83 12.56 13.27
CA TRP A 539 3.59 11.79 13.40
C TRP A 539 3.09 11.30 12.05
N GLN A 540 2.22 10.30 12.08
CA GLN A 540 1.54 9.78 10.91
C GLN A 540 0.11 9.39 11.25
N CYS A 541 -0.74 9.17 10.25
CA CYS A 541 -2.00 8.50 10.53
C CYS A 541 -1.74 7.03 10.80
N SER A 542 -2.58 6.43 11.64
CA SER A 542 -2.54 5.01 11.96
C SER A 542 -2.34 4.15 10.71
N ASP A 543 -3.04 4.44 9.64
CA ASP A 543 -3.15 3.56 8.48
C ASP A 543 -2.38 4.11 7.26
N CYS A 544 -1.21 4.71 7.53
CA CYS A 544 -0.36 5.28 6.51
C CYS A 544 0.54 4.23 5.87
N ASN A 545 0.19 3.77 4.67
CA ASN A 545 1.03 2.80 3.92
C ASN A 545 2.14 3.48 3.09
N LYS A 546 2.12 4.81 2.96
CA LYS A 546 3.06 5.58 2.14
C LYS A 546 4.16 6.18 3.02
N ARG A 547 5.42 5.76 2.77
CA ARG A 547 6.73 6.08 3.41
C ARG A 547 7.13 5.16 4.58
N LEU A 548 8.38 4.74 4.77
CA LEU A 548 9.62 4.61 3.97
C LEU A 548 10.53 3.68 4.80
N GLU A 549 11.20 2.72 4.19
CA GLU A 549 12.06 1.72 4.84
C GLU A 549 13.22 2.32 5.65
N ALA A 550 13.38 1.90 6.90
CA ALA A 550 14.69 1.54 7.43
C ALA A 550 14.62 0.13 8.01
N ASN A 551 15.59 -0.68 7.62
CA ASN A 551 15.76 -2.02 8.14
C ASN A 551 16.40 -1.90 9.53
N TRP A 552 15.65 -2.29 10.56
CA TRP A 552 16.17 -2.49 11.91
C TRP A 552 15.88 -3.92 12.36
N ASP A 553 16.91 -4.61 12.84
CA ASP A 553 16.82 -5.97 13.36
C ASP A 553 16.19 -5.97 14.75
N HIS A 554 15.11 -6.73 14.91
CA HIS A 554 14.40 -6.90 16.15
C HIS A 554 15.09 -7.97 17.02
N LYS A 555 15.44 -7.64 18.26
CA LYS A 555 16.15 -8.57 19.18
C LYS A 555 15.40 -9.88 19.44
N TYR A 556 14.08 -9.88 19.31
CA TYR A 556 13.21 -11.04 19.58
C TYR A 556 12.71 -11.74 18.31
N CYS A 557 13.07 -11.25 17.12
CA CYS A 557 12.66 -11.87 15.86
C CYS A 557 13.90 -12.07 15.00
N GLY A 558 14.47 -13.27 15.11
CA GLY A 558 15.72 -13.62 14.47
C GLY A 558 15.58 -13.61 12.94
N ASP A 559 16.34 -12.73 12.29
CA ASP A 559 16.90 -13.00 10.97
C ASP A 559 18.15 -12.13 10.75
N GLN A 560 19.11 -12.67 10.00
CA GLN A 560 20.39 -12.04 9.66
C GLN A 560 20.31 -11.41 8.26
N ARG A 561 20.35 -10.08 8.12
CA ARG A 561 20.66 -9.41 6.84
C ARG A 561 21.53 -8.15 6.99
N SER A 562 22.21 -7.82 5.90
CA SER A 562 23.48 -7.09 5.78
C SER A 562 23.50 -5.60 6.19
N ALA A 563 24.62 -5.22 6.81
CA ALA A 563 24.95 -3.93 7.43
C ALA A 563 25.19 -2.71 6.49
N GLU A 564 24.78 -2.75 5.22
CA GLU A 564 25.14 -1.70 4.24
C GLU A 564 24.21 -0.47 4.23
N TRP A 565 23.16 -0.42 5.06
CA TRP A 565 22.18 0.68 5.04
C TRP A 565 22.00 1.32 6.42
N ILE A 566 23.09 1.91 6.93
CA ILE A 566 23.08 2.72 8.16
C ILE A 566 23.07 4.20 7.76
N GLY A 567 21.97 4.92 8.03
CA GLY A 567 21.83 6.29 7.57
C GLY A 567 20.82 7.14 8.33
N ASN A 568 21.35 8.08 9.11
CA ASN A 568 20.71 9.01 10.03
C ASN A 568 19.56 9.83 9.42
N TRP A 569 18.37 9.72 10.04
CA TRP A 569 17.14 10.53 9.89
C TRP A 569 16.37 10.44 8.57
N ASN A 570 15.15 9.88 8.63
CA ASN A 570 14.02 10.18 7.71
C ASN A 570 12.69 9.96 8.47
N ARG A 571 11.67 10.76 8.17
CA ARG A 571 10.40 10.97 8.93
C ARG A 571 9.58 9.71 9.22
N GLY A 572 8.84 9.73 10.34
CA GLY A 572 8.08 8.58 10.84
C GLY A 572 9.02 7.54 11.44
N CYS A 573 8.51 6.72 12.35
CA CYS A 573 9.32 5.66 12.96
C CYS A 573 9.06 4.35 12.22
N ASN A 574 10.10 3.67 11.74
CA ASN A 574 9.97 2.35 11.09
C ASN A 574 9.33 1.30 11.98
N HIS A 575 9.40 1.49 13.30
CA HIS A 575 8.68 0.62 14.22
C HIS A 575 7.16 0.76 14.13
N LEU A 576 6.62 1.77 13.45
CA LEU A 576 5.19 1.82 13.11
C LEU A 576 4.87 0.97 11.87
N LEU A 577 5.85 0.72 11.00
CA LEU A 577 5.68 -0.12 9.79
C LEU A 577 5.57 -1.62 10.12
N THR A 578 6.12 -2.08 11.24
CA THR A 578 6.00 -3.49 11.68
C THR A 578 4.53 -3.91 11.91
N ARG A 579 3.61 -2.94 12.06
CA ARG A 579 2.16 -3.20 12.09
C ARG A 579 1.53 -3.44 10.72
N VAL A 580 2.08 -2.80 9.68
CA VAL A 580 1.46 -2.71 8.34
C VAL A 580 2.08 -3.69 7.35
N TYR A 581 3.39 -3.92 7.41
CA TYR A 581 4.07 -4.80 6.47
C TYR A 581 4.22 -6.23 6.99
N ASP A 582 4.04 -7.16 6.05
CA ASP A 582 4.43 -8.58 6.11
C ASP A 582 5.96 -8.75 6.19
N THR A 583 6.67 -7.84 6.87
CA THR A 583 8.04 -8.11 7.27
C THR A 583 7.95 -9.25 8.25
N LYS A 584 8.56 -10.38 7.89
CA LYS A 584 8.66 -11.65 8.65
C LYS A 584 9.18 -11.52 10.10
N THR A 585 9.27 -10.31 10.64
CA THR A 585 9.96 -9.90 11.85
C THR A 585 9.02 -9.51 13.00
N CYS A 586 7.69 -9.52 12.87
CA CYS A 586 6.81 -9.42 14.05
C CYS A 586 5.44 -10.04 13.82
N SER A 587 5.38 -11.36 13.90
CA SER A 587 4.20 -12.16 13.59
C SER A 587 3.09 -12.08 14.66
N SER A 588 3.29 -11.35 15.77
CA SER A 588 2.29 -11.29 16.85
C SER A 588 2.00 -9.88 17.35
N TYR A 589 2.29 -8.83 16.58
CA TYR A 589 2.06 -7.44 17.03
C TYR A 589 0.62 -7.25 17.53
N ASP A 590 -0.43 -7.66 16.81
CA ASP A 590 -1.80 -7.45 17.31
C ASP A 590 -2.14 -8.21 18.61
N GLN A 591 -1.43 -9.30 18.93
CA GLN A 591 -1.64 -10.11 20.14
C GLN A 591 -0.69 -9.74 21.29
N ASN A 592 0.41 -9.06 20.97
CA ASN A 592 1.50 -8.70 21.86
C ASN A 592 1.91 -7.23 21.68
N ALA A 593 1.03 -6.37 21.19
CA ALA A 593 1.32 -4.96 20.91
C ALA A 593 1.70 -4.27 22.21
N ASP A 594 0.99 -4.61 23.29
CA ASP A 594 1.31 -4.25 24.66
C ASP A 594 2.72 -4.68 25.09
N LYS A 595 3.23 -5.80 24.57
CA LYS A 595 4.56 -6.37 24.86
C LYS A 595 5.61 -6.00 23.82
N CYS A 596 5.29 -5.20 22.80
CA CYS A 596 6.28 -4.70 21.86
C CYS A 596 7.04 -3.55 22.53
N GLU A 597 8.37 -3.48 22.33
CA GLU A 597 9.17 -2.38 22.90
C GLU A 597 8.99 -1.07 22.09
N TYR A 598 8.26 -1.15 20.97
CA TYR A 598 8.07 -0.08 20.00
C TYR A 598 6.61 0.33 19.78
N ASN A 599 5.90 0.62 20.87
CA ASN A 599 4.46 0.89 20.80
C ASN A 599 4.14 2.17 20.02
N ALA A 600 3.28 2.03 19.02
CA ALA A 600 2.50 3.12 18.45
C ALA A 600 1.55 3.64 19.54
N ILE A 601 1.54 4.95 19.75
CA ILE A 601 0.62 5.59 20.68
C ILE A 601 -0.13 6.67 19.91
N ASP A 602 -1.45 6.63 20.03
CA ASP A 602 -2.35 7.65 19.54
C ASP A 602 -2.03 8.98 20.25
N LEU A 603 -1.83 10.04 19.46
CA LEU A 603 -1.46 11.35 20.02
C LEU A 603 -2.53 11.88 21.00
N LYS A 604 -3.80 11.56 20.74
CA LYS A 604 -4.94 11.93 21.59
C LYS A 604 -4.88 11.30 22.99
N ASP A 605 -4.18 10.17 23.15
CA ASP A 605 -4.04 9.46 24.42
C ASP A 605 -2.92 10.06 25.29
N ILE A 606 -2.12 10.98 24.73
CA ILE A 606 -1.04 11.66 25.45
C ILE A 606 -1.59 12.92 26.13
N ARG A 607 -1.24 13.11 27.41
CA ARG A 607 -1.70 14.27 28.19
C ARG A 607 -1.32 15.58 27.49
N TYR A 608 -2.25 16.55 27.51
CA TYR A 608 -2.13 17.86 26.85
C TYR A 608 -2.13 17.84 25.32
N TYR A 609 -2.64 16.78 24.68
CA TYR A 609 -2.78 16.67 23.23
C TYR A 609 -3.29 17.95 22.55
N ARG A 610 -4.41 18.52 23.03
CA ARG A 610 -5.01 19.72 22.43
C ARG A 610 -4.05 20.90 22.36
N ASN A 611 -3.35 21.18 23.46
CA ASN A 611 -2.38 22.27 23.53
C ASN A 611 -1.10 21.94 22.75
N ALA A 612 -0.66 20.67 22.77
CA ALA A 612 0.51 20.23 22.03
C ALA A 612 0.35 20.39 20.51
N MET A 613 -0.83 20.10 19.96
CA MET A 613 -1.14 20.33 18.53
C MET A 613 -1.05 21.82 18.17
N LYS A 614 -1.56 22.72 19.03
CA LYS A 614 -1.40 24.16 18.86
C LYS A 614 0.06 24.59 18.96
N VAL A 615 0.84 24.09 19.92
CA VAL A 615 2.27 24.43 20.03
C VAL A 615 3.09 23.94 18.83
N ALA A 616 2.78 22.75 18.32
CA ALA A 616 3.43 22.18 17.15
C ALA A 616 3.19 23.00 15.87
N THR A 617 2.09 23.75 15.81
CA THR A 617 1.66 24.56 14.64
C THR A 617 1.88 26.05 14.82
N MET A 618 1.99 26.53 16.06
CA MET A 618 2.16 27.94 16.42
C MET A 618 3.26 28.63 15.62
N GLY A 619 4.43 27.98 15.50
CA GLY A 619 5.56 28.53 14.76
C GLY A 619 5.29 28.73 13.27
N LEU A 620 4.42 27.91 12.67
CA LEU A 620 4.02 28.00 11.27
C LEU A 620 3.01 29.14 11.08
N ILE A 621 1.98 29.18 11.92
CA ILE A 621 0.90 30.19 11.88
C ILE A 621 1.47 31.60 12.06
N PHE A 622 2.36 31.82 13.04
CA PHE A 622 3.00 33.12 13.22
C PHE A 622 3.96 33.51 12.09
N ARG A 623 4.44 32.57 11.26
CA ARG A 623 5.24 32.90 10.06
C ARG A 623 4.32 33.36 8.93
N ILE A 624 3.21 32.67 8.74
CA ILE A 624 2.19 33.07 7.76
C ILE A 624 1.65 34.46 8.11
N LEU A 625 1.25 34.68 9.37
CA LEU A 625 0.75 35.97 9.84
C LEU A 625 1.78 37.08 9.63
N LYS A 626 3.04 36.83 10.00
CA LYS A 626 4.12 37.80 9.78
C LYS A 626 4.29 38.11 8.28
N SER A 627 4.32 37.08 7.44
CA SER A 627 4.47 37.24 5.99
C SER A 627 3.34 38.06 5.38
N GLY A 628 2.10 37.86 5.82
CA GLY A 628 0.95 38.67 5.38
C GLY A 628 1.01 40.11 5.88
N ILE A 629 1.46 40.35 7.12
CA ILE A 629 1.67 41.73 7.61
C ILE A 629 2.80 42.43 6.85
N GLU A 630 3.88 41.71 6.53
CA GLU A 630 5.03 42.25 5.82
C GLU A 630 4.72 42.66 4.37
N SER A 631 3.70 42.07 3.75
CA SER A 631 3.23 42.45 2.39
C SER A 631 2.44 43.77 2.36
N VAL A 632 2.07 44.32 3.53
CA VAL A 632 1.40 45.62 3.63
C VAL A 632 2.36 46.74 3.18
N LYS A 633 2.00 47.42 2.09
CA LYS A 633 2.82 48.49 1.48
C LYS A 633 3.05 49.69 2.41
N CYS A 634 2.06 50.05 3.23
CA CYS A 634 2.12 51.23 4.08
C CYS A 634 2.95 50.98 5.36
N ASN A 635 4.13 51.61 5.46
CA ASN A 635 5.06 51.40 6.57
C ASN A 635 4.45 51.64 7.95
N SER A 636 3.72 52.74 8.15
CA SER A 636 3.09 53.06 9.44
C SER A 636 2.09 51.98 9.88
N ARG A 637 1.19 51.58 8.96
CA ARG A 637 0.20 50.52 9.21
C ARG A 637 0.87 49.17 9.47
N ARG A 638 1.88 48.82 8.67
CA ARG A 638 2.69 47.61 8.87
C ARG A 638 3.35 47.59 10.25
N THR A 639 3.98 48.67 10.68
CA THR A 639 4.60 48.77 12.01
C THR A 639 3.58 48.61 13.13
N LYS A 640 2.38 49.21 13.01
CA LYS A 640 1.29 49.03 13.98
C LYS A 640 0.86 47.57 14.10
N LEU A 641 0.64 46.89 12.97
CA LEU A 641 0.29 45.47 12.96
C LEU A 641 1.42 44.58 13.51
N LEU A 642 2.69 44.90 13.21
CA LEU A 642 3.84 44.17 13.74
C LEU A 642 3.99 44.31 15.27
N LYS A 643 3.59 45.45 15.84
CA LYS A 643 3.52 45.62 17.31
C LYS A 643 2.48 44.69 17.93
N ILE A 644 1.27 44.66 17.37
CA ILE A 644 0.19 43.73 17.81
C ILE A 644 0.67 42.28 17.68
N TYR A 645 1.24 41.92 16.53
CA TYR A 645 1.85 40.61 16.27
C TYR A 645 2.89 40.21 17.34
N GLY A 646 3.78 41.13 17.71
CA GLY A 646 4.83 40.88 18.71
C GLY A 646 4.23 40.53 20.07
N THR A 647 3.27 41.33 20.54
CA THR A 647 2.55 41.09 21.79
C THR A 647 1.79 39.77 21.75
N LEU A 648 1.02 39.54 20.68
CA LEU A 648 0.24 38.33 20.46
C LEU A 648 1.12 37.08 20.49
N LYS A 649 2.25 37.09 19.80
CA LYS A 649 3.23 35.99 19.79
C LYS A 649 3.76 35.66 21.17
N CYS A 650 4.11 36.68 21.96
CA CYS A 650 4.61 36.49 23.31
C CYS A 650 3.53 35.93 24.25
N GLN A 651 2.33 36.53 24.24
CA GLN A 651 1.22 36.12 25.09
C GLN A 651 0.72 34.72 24.75
N THR A 652 0.49 34.41 23.47
CA THR A 652 0.08 33.07 23.02
C THR A 652 1.10 32.00 23.41
N ARG A 653 2.42 32.27 23.23
CA ARG A 653 3.47 31.35 23.63
C ARG A 653 3.48 31.11 25.14
N TYR A 654 3.30 32.18 25.92
CA TYR A 654 3.25 32.08 27.38
C TYR A 654 2.02 31.30 27.85
N TYR A 655 0.84 31.61 27.30
CA TYR A 655 -0.42 30.90 27.56
C TYR A 655 -0.27 29.40 27.29
N LEU A 656 0.15 29.01 26.08
CA LEU A 656 0.27 27.59 25.72
C LEU A 656 1.34 26.86 26.55
N LYS A 657 2.43 27.54 26.93
CA LYS A 657 3.46 26.96 27.81
C LYS A 657 2.89 26.65 29.20
N LYS A 658 2.07 27.55 29.75
CA LYS A 658 1.43 27.39 31.06
C LYS A 658 0.31 26.36 31.04
N MET A 659 -0.49 26.32 29.97
CA MET A 659 -1.54 25.32 29.77
C MET A 659 -1.02 23.88 29.55
N MET A 660 0.29 23.71 29.39
CA MET A 660 0.98 22.41 29.33
C MET A 660 1.79 22.10 30.61
N ASP A 661 1.65 22.92 31.65
CA ASP A 661 2.24 22.74 32.97
C ASP A 661 1.13 22.34 33.97
N ASP A 662 1.46 21.53 34.98
CA ASP A 662 0.49 20.90 35.89
C ASP A 662 -0.06 21.86 36.97
N ARG A 663 0.19 23.18 36.88
CA ARG A 663 -0.17 24.20 37.88
C ARG A 663 -1.36 25.05 37.41
N VAL A 664 -2.42 25.12 38.22
CA VAL A 664 -3.71 25.84 38.01
C VAL A 664 -3.52 27.37 37.95
N ILE A 665 -4.37 28.24 37.35
CA ILE A 665 -5.04 28.39 36.02
C ILE A 665 -5.78 29.76 36.00
N SER A 666 -6.13 30.36 37.15
CA SER A 666 -6.96 31.59 37.19
C SER A 666 -6.41 32.80 36.42
N GLU A 667 -5.09 32.97 36.34
CA GLU A 667 -4.45 34.02 35.53
C GLU A 667 -4.56 33.77 34.01
N MET A 668 -4.86 32.54 33.59
CA MET A 668 -4.90 32.16 32.17
C MET A 668 -6.19 32.59 31.49
N ASP A 669 -7.31 32.71 32.22
CA ASP A 669 -8.56 33.21 31.66
C ASP A 669 -8.42 34.68 31.24
N GLN A 670 -7.86 35.51 32.13
CA GLN A 670 -7.55 36.91 31.83
C GLN A 670 -6.56 37.05 30.67
N LEU A 671 -5.55 36.18 30.60
CA LEU A 671 -4.61 36.17 29.48
C LEU A 671 -5.28 35.75 28.17
N SER A 672 -6.17 34.77 28.21
CA SER A 672 -6.97 34.34 27.06
C SER A 672 -7.85 35.48 26.54
N ASP A 673 -8.52 36.21 27.44
CA ASP A 673 -9.32 37.39 27.09
C ASP A 673 -8.48 38.50 26.47
N ASN A 674 -7.27 38.73 27.00
CA ASN A 674 -6.34 39.70 26.42
C ASN A 674 -5.86 39.28 25.03
N ILE A 675 -5.61 37.98 24.81
CA ILE A 675 -5.28 37.45 23.48
C ILE A 675 -6.47 37.66 22.52
N ASN A 676 -7.70 37.38 22.96
CA ASN A 676 -8.91 37.61 22.15
C ASN A 676 -9.06 39.09 21.76
N LYS A 677 -8.83 40.03 22.70
CA LYS A 677 -8.83 41.46 22.41
C LYS A 677 -7.77 41.84 21.36
N LEU A 678 -6.56 41.32 21.48
CA LEU A 678 -5.49 41.56 20.50
C LEU A 678 -5.83 40.97 19.12
N ILE A 679 -6.54 39.84 19.06
CA ILE A 679 -7.04 39.28 17.80
C ILE A 679 -8.08 40.21 17.17
N GLU A 680 -9.02 40.74 17.95
CA GLU A 680 -10.00 41.71 17.45
C GLU A 680 -9.36 43.02 16.98
N GLU A 681 -8.37 43.54 17.73
CA GLU A 681 -7.59 44.70 17.29
C GLU A 681 -6.83 44.43 15.98
N LEU A 682 -6.27 43.23 15.83
CA LEU A 682 -5.61 42.79 14.61
C LEU A 682 -6.61 42.71 13.44
N LYS A 683 -7.81 42.18 13.66
CA LYS A 683 -8.89 42.09 12.67
C LYS A 683 -9.36 43.46 12.22
N LEU A 684 -9.63 44.38 13.14
CA LEU A 684 -10.02 45.76 12.83
C LEU A 684 -8.92 46.47 12.04
N GLY A 685 -7.66 46.32 12.47
CA GLY A 685 -6.50 46.85 11.77
C GLY A 685 -6.38 46.28 10.35
N TRP A 686 -6.61 44.98 10.17
CA TRP A 686 -6.53 44.31 8.88
C TRP A 686 -7.69 44.65 7.93
N ALA A 687 -8.94 44.70 8.43
CA ALA A 687 -10.11 45.08 7.65
C ALA A 687 -9.99 46.51 7.10
N SER A 688 -9.41 47.42 7.88
CA SER A 688 -9.12 48.79 7.43
C SER A 688 -8.14 48.86 6.24
N LEU A 689 -7.35 47.80 5.99
CA LEU A 689 -6.48 47.70 4.81
C LEU A 689 -7.25 47.23 3.57
N LYS A 690 -8.19 46.28 3.70
CA LYS A 690 -8.98 45.78 2.57
C LYS A 690 -9.91 46.85 1.97
N ASN A 691 -10.35 47.81 2.78
CA ASN A 691 -11.31 48.85 2.36
C ASN A 691 -10.64 50.10 1.76
N HIS A 692 -9.31 50.18 1.71
CA HIS A 692 -8.58 51.33 1.19
C HIS A 692 -7.49 50.88 0.20
N GLU A 693 -7.85 50.77 -1.08
CA GLU A 693 -6.91 50.58 -2.20
C GLU A 693 -6.00 51.81 -2.45
N THR A 694 -6.23 52.92 -1.75
CA THR A 694 -5.57 54.19 -2.01
C THR A 694 -4.18 54.28 -1.38
N GLU A 695 -3.25 54.86 -2.14
CA GLU A 695 -1.88 55.21 -1.75
C GLU A 695 -1.82 55.80 -0.33
N CYS A 696 -0.89 55.26 0.46
CA CYS A 696 -0.65 55.65 1.85
C CYS A 696 -0.08 57.08 1.91
N THR A 697 -0.90 58.07 2.27
CA THR A 697 -0.53 59.48 2.48
C THR A 697 0.11 59.72 3.86
N CYS A 698 0.96 58.81 4.33
CA CYS A 698 1.69 59.02 5.59
C CYS A 698 2.84 60.03 5.37
N THR A 699 2.62 61.30 5.70
CA THR A 699 3.69 62.30 5.76
C THR A 699 4.59 62.09 6.99
N ARG A 700 5.90 62.06 6.75
CA ARG A 700 6.94 61.93 7.78
C ARG A 700 7.12 63.30 8.46
N SER A 701 6.48 63.52 9.60
CA SER A 701 6.74 64.71 10.43
C SER A 701 8.09 64.56 11.13
N ARG A 702 9.12 65.27 10.66
CA ARG A 702 10.33 65.54 11.47
C ARG A 702 9.92 66.57 12.53
N ALA A 703 9.78 66.14 13.78
CA ALA A 703 9.78 67.09 14.89
C ALA A 703 11.19 67.73 14.97
N HIS A 704 11.23 69.05 15.10
CA HIS A 704 12.47 69.80 15.31
C HIS A 704 13.12 69.36 16.65
N PRO A 705 14.45 69.21 16.69
CA PRO A 705 15.15 68.77 17.89
C PRO A 705 15.45 69.99 18.76
N GLU A 706 14.58 70.28 19.72
CA GLU A 706 14.93 71.07 20.91
C GLU A 706 14.02 70.57 22.05
N ASP A 707 14.67 69.94 23.03
CA ASP A 707 14.18 69.51 24.35
C ASP A 707 13.30 68.26 24.49
N SER A 708 13.94 67.08 24.55
CA SER A 708 13.78 66.03 25.59
C SER A 708 14.22 64.64 25.10
N ASP A 709 14.94 63.90 25.97
CA ASP A 709 15.50 62.56 25.76
C ASP A 709 14.44 61.43 25.73
N ASP A 710 13.46 61.52 24.84
CA ASP A 710 12.51 60.41 24.58
C ASP A 710 12.23 60.29 23.08
N TRP A 711 12.84 59.31 22.41
CA TRP A 711 12.66 59.05 20.98
C TRP A 711 11.29 58.41 20.71
N PHE A 712 10.23 59.21 20.67
CA PHE A 712 8.94 58.82 20.10
C PHE A 712 8.82 59.28 18.64
N GLU A 713 8.92 58.35 17.69
CA GLU A 713 8.48 58.57 16.31
C GLU A 713 6.94 58.62 16.26
N SER A 714 6.37 59.82 16.21
CA SER A 714 4.94 60.03 15.94
C SER A 714 4.67 60.03 14.43
N PHE A 715 3.82 59.11 13.96
CA PHE A 715 3.31 59.08 12.58
C PHE A 715 1.86 59.56 12.57
N CYS A 716 1.61 60.81 12.15
CA CYS A 716 0.25 61.27 11.87
C CYS A 716 -0.25 60.68 10.55
N CYS A 717 -1.33 59.89 10.60
CA CYS A 717 -2.10 59.53 9.42
C CYS A 717 -3.22 60.56 9.29
N LEU A 718 -3.11 61.48 8.30
CA LEU A 718 -4.24 62.33 7.94
C LEU A 718 -5.26 61.48 7.18
N PHE A 719 -6.42 61.25 7.79
CA PHE A 719 -7.58 60.75 7.09
C PHE A 719 -8.10 61.88 6.18
N PRO A 720 -8.44 61.62 4.90
CA PRO A 720 -9.15 62.60 4.10
C PRO A 720 -10.55 62.76 4.70
N THR A 721 -10.79 63.87 5.39
CA THR A 721 -12.14 64.34 5.68
C THR A 721 -12.78 64.81 4.38
N LYS A 722 -14.03 64.40 4.15
CA LYS A 722 -14.85 64.81 3.00
C LYS A 722 -14.88 66.32 2.79
#